data_AF-A0A2Z6RDE3-F1
#
_entry.id   AF-A0A2Z6RDE3-F1
#
_cell.length_a   1.000
_cell.length_b   1.000
_cell.length_c   1.000
_cell.angle_alpha   90.00
_cell.angle_beta   90.00
_cell.angle_gamma   90.00
#
_symmetry.space_group_name_H-M   'P 1'
#
loop_
_entity.id
_entity.type
_entity.pdbx_description
1 polymer ?
#
loop_
_entity_poly.entity_id
_entity_poly.type
_entity_poly.pdbx_seq_one_letter_code
_entity_poly.pdbx_strand_id
1 'polypeptide(L)'
;MASRTIKFHIHLPGGIENIGQPIVLGDREELGFWQKPIVKLRQPFPENLTYWQSDSITISLPKFSKPNNIKYKFAIRIPTSSTNEEEGENVFEGNSPDDDRMLDIERENQFAIWKNNSDLSQKLNMYIDKIYDYAFVNYIFNSIRFYNLKDKILEYQYLLYYYNEITIHASNIDFIINHIKDDLIIERRIFLCLLLGYYISKQDLNYELPKIFPSELLLDVIDKYKQKNLPSVTKIPMQTAITCLVQHNAFQHQFRWVKIFTVAPEVDPEYIFIYYLKDLNYPNDDLLKRFIKELEIVNPYIKKIEFDIYINLAKWLIELCHNNNALFKLWFDILLHNKAIDNNIFESFIERIQKNISNDDVLALENRFNELPKNIQGYISKAFKYHAIQLLSNLSIKWSYQEISFMKEFLQDDNLNWNKKEIIQSLELISKTDNLELLNIYPEILDNWFRKNFTDIKEKKIPIISNNWFTNLLSKLKNINDKNEDNFVFLMFQQLENIYPLIGYRRNNWNIITNIVINRVKACSETQIISATKFIVELKEQEVKELFSSIIKGVLSEIVQPINDRFVDKIFMMCDCKGDTLKVPNTMCEEILCYIMFTIQNQMFLSDTLEEYLSIIKSSRFWIIMLNATGNVENLKENPYYRRIKMATIELNRLLLEKTINMRLLQQILDFSDEQLFRYFHDTIGEDNKENNFFDDVIISKDEILILRELYNDYEIQLNQLLDFYNGFCSDSKVIDVNNYIRDIRQRMEHSDNVILRQVMTQDYWSFHEKSLQSARNCYELNETLIFRNIYKTNFHDDAAATNVEYIAQKLVPNVIEKYYDACESFKK
;
A
#
# COMPACT_ATOMS: atom_id res chain seq x y z
N MET A 1 56.03 -75.09 -27.62
CA MET A 1 54.57 -75.28 -27.72
C MET A 1 53.96 -74.16 -26.90
N ALA A 2 52.87 -73.53 -27.35
CA ALA A 2 52.15 -72.62 -26.48
C ALA A 2 51.43 -73.48 -25.44
N SER A 3 51.55 -73.17 -24.16
CA SER A 3 50.73 -73.78 -23.13
C SER A 3 49.84 -72.71 -22.50
N ARG A 4 48.69 -73.12 -21.98
CA ARG A 4 47.76 -72.24 -21.25
C ARG A 4 47.46 -72.85 -19.90
N THR A 5 47.50 -72.02 -18.87
CA THR A 5 47.10 -72.41 -17.52
C THR A 5 45.61 -72.19 -17.38
N ILE A 6 44.88 -73.24 -17.02
CA ILE A 6 43.42 -73.29 -17.03
C ILE A 6 42.93 -73.80 -15.68
N LYS A 7 41.81 -73.25 -15.22
CA LYS A 7 41.10 -73.67 -14.02
C LYS A 7 39.65 -73.94 -14.36
N PHE A 8 39.15 -75.10 -13.95
CA PHE A 8 37.76 -75.49 -14.15
C PHE A 8 36.94 -75.14 -12.92
N HIS A 9 35.77 -74.56 -13.16
CA HIS A 9 34.80 -74.12 -12.17
C HIS A 9 33.44 -74.68 -12.56
N ILE A 10 32.80 -75.43 -11.65
CA ILE A 10 31.48 -75.99 -11.92
C ILE A 10 30.55 -75.88 -10.72
N HIS A 11 29.28 -75.56 -10.99
CA HIS A 11 28.20 -75.85 -10.08
C HIS A 11 27.58 -77.22 -10.37
N LEU A 12 27.62 -78.11 -9.38
CA LEU A 12 27.04 -79.45 -9.39
C LEU A 12 25.77 -79.48 -8.53
N PRO A 13 24.88 -80.47 -8.70
CA PRO A 13 23.78 -80.69 -7.75
C PRO A 13 24.29 -80.82 -6.30
N GLY A 14 23.46 -80.48 -5.31
CA GLY A 14 23.84 -80.62 -3.90
C GLY A 14 23.98 -82.09 -3.47
N GLY A 15 24.88 -82.38 -2.52
CA GLY A 15 25.07 -83.73 -1.96
C GLY A 15 26.07 -84.61 -2.69
N ILE A 16 26.73 -84.10 -3.74
CA ILE A 16 27.71 -84.84 -4.55
C ILE A 16 28.93 -85.30 -3.74
N GLU A 17 29.32 -84.54 -2.72
CA GLU A 17 30.40 -84.89 -1.79
C GLU A 17 30.18 -86.23 -1.08
N ASN A 18 28.93 -86.67 -0.94
CA ASN A 18 28.56 -87.95 -0.32
C ASN A 18 28.50 -89.11 -1.34
N ILE A 19 28.55 -88.80 -2.64
CA ILE A 19 28.34 -89.76 -3.74
C ILE A 19 29.67 -90.18 -4.36
N GLY A 20 30.56 -89.22 -4.60
CA GLY A 20 31.81 -89.49 -5.27
C GLY A 20 32.64 -88.23 -5.50
N GLN A 21 33.80 -88.42 -6.14
CA GLN A 21 34.75 -87.35 -6.39
C GLN A 21 34.47 -86.70 -7.76
N PRO A 22 34.14 -85.40 -7.83
CA PRO A 22 33.97 -84.74 -9.12
C PRO A 22 35.32 -84.53 -9.81
N ILE A 23 35.33 -84.76 -11.13
CA ILE A 23 36.52 -84.77 -11.97
C ILE A 23 36.24 -84.11 -13.32
N VAL A 24 37.31 -83.75 -14.04
CA VAL A 24 37.24 -83.30 -15.44
C VAL A 24 38.02 -84.28 -16.30
N LEU A 25 37.39 -84.71 -17.39
CA LEU A 25 37.98 -85.62 -18.38
C LEU A 25 37.86 -85.02 -19.77
N GLY A 26 38.81 -85.30 -20.65
CA GLY A 26 38.81 -84.77 -22.01
C GLY A 26 39.77 -85.47 -22.95
N ASP A 27 39.85 -84.97 -24.18
CA ASP A 27 40.61 -85.59 -25.28
C ASP A 27 42.14 -85.37 -25.22
N ARG A 28 42.62 -84.59 -24.26
CA ARG A 28 44.05 -84.31 -24.02
C ARG A 28 44.65 -85.19 -22.96
N GLU A 29 45.98 -85.34 -23.02
CA GLU A 29 46.75 -86.10 -22.03
C GLU A 29 46.58 -85.51 -20.63
N GLU A 30 46.63 -84.18 -20.52
CA GLU A 30 46.48 -83.45 -19.27
C GLU A 30 45.05 -83.55 -18.70
N LEU A 31 44.08 -83.96 -19.53
CA LEU A 31 42.70 -84.27 -19.16
C LEU A 31 42.40 -85.78 -19.15
N GLY A 32 43.43 -86.63 -19.30
CA GLY A 32 43.34 -88.07 -19.10
C GLY A 32 42.81 -88.92 -20.26
N PHE A 33 42.73 -88.38 -21.48
CA PHE A 33 42.23 -89.08 -22.69
C PHE A 33 40.89 -89.80 -22.46
N TRP A 34 39.93 -89.12 -21.82
CA TRP A 34 38.61 -89.65 -21.42
C TRP A 34 38.61 -90.81 -20.42
N GLN A 35 39.78 -91.26 -19.96
CA GLN A 35 39.93 -92.48 -19.15
C GLN A 35 40.49 -92.20 -17.75
N LYS A 36 41.58 -91.44 -17.65
CA LYS A 36 42.32 -91.25 -16.39
C LYS A 36 41.85 -89.98 -15.64
N PRO A 37 41.34 -90.07 -14.40
CA PRO A 37 40.84 -88.92 -13.64
C PRO A 37 41.98 -88.06 -13.04
N ILE A 38 42.74 -87.39 -13.92
CA ILE A 38 43.89 -86.55 -13.53
C ILE A 38 43.41 -85.26 -12.85
N VAL A 39 42.39 -84.62 -13.41
CA VAL A 39 41.85 -83.36 -12.91
C VAL A 39 40.74 -83.65 -11.89
N LYS A 40 41.07 -83.52 -10.61
CA LYS A 40 40.12 -83.60 -9.50
C LYS A 40 39.60 -82.21 -9.14
N LEU A 41 38.32 -82.12 -8.82
CA LEU A 41 37.69 -80.89 -8.35
C LEU A 41 37.51 -80.93 -6.84
N ARG A 42 37.55 -79.77 -6.20
CA ARG A 42 37.35 -79.63 -4.76
C ARG A 42 36.44 -78.45 -4.45
N GLN A 43 35.65 -78.55 -3.40
CA GLN A 43 34.89 -77.42 -2.87
C GLN A 43 35.87 -76.41 -2.26
N PRO A 44 35.96 -75.18 -2.79
CA PRO A 44 36.87 -74.18 -2.27
C PRO A 44 36.35 -73.46 -1.04
N PHE A 45 35.02 -73.44 -0.87
CA PHE A 45 34.35 -72.71 0.20
C PHE A 45 33.30 -73.62 0.85
N PRO A 46 33.31 -73.80 2.19
CA PRO A 46 32.32 -74.61 2.89
C PRO A 46 30.87 -74.11 2.74
N GLU A 47 30.71 -72.80 2.48
CA GLU A 47 29.42 -72.13 2.34
C GLU A 47 28.77 -72.36 0.96
N ASN A 48 29.54 -72.74 -0.05
CA ASN A 48 29.07 -72.98 -1.42
C ASN A 48 29.12 -74.49 -1.73
N LEU A 49 28.16 -75.24 -1.20
CA LEU A 49 28.08 -76.70 -1.33
C LEU A 49 27.99 -77.18 -2.79
N THR A 50 27.40 -76.40 -3.67
CA THR A 50 27.28 -76.80 -5.08
C THR A 50 28.50 -76.42 -5.90
N TYR A 51 29.43 -75.60 -5.39
CA TYR A 51 30.55 -75.05 -6.16
C TYR A 51 31.82 -75.89 -6.00
N TRP A 52 32.38 -76.30 -7.13
CA TRP A 52 33.61 -77.07 -7.20
C TRP A 52 34.62 -76.41 -8.15
N GLN A 53 35.91 -76.46 -7.80
CA GLN A 53 36.99 -75.94 -8.64
C GLN A 53 38.16 -76.92 -8.75
N SER A 54 38.87 -76.91 -9.88
CA SER A 54 40.13 -77.64 -10.05
C SER A 54 41.31 -76.84 -9.49
N ASP A 55 42.46 -77.50 -9.38
CA ASP A 55 43.74 -76.80 -9.42
C ASP A 55 44.04 -76.26 -10.81
N SER A 56 44.96 -75.29 -10.89
CA SER A 56 45.41 -74.75 -12.16
C SER A 56 46.19 -75.82 -12.93
N ILE A 57 45.74 -76.14 -14.14
CA ILE A 57 46.32 -77.15 -15.01
C ILE A 57 46.88 -76.48 -16.25
N THR A 58 48.11 -76.82 -16.61
CA THR A 58 48.74 -76.33 -17.84
C THR A 58 48.45 -77.28 -18.98
N ILE A 59 47.66 -76.84 -19.96
CA ILE A 59 47.31 -77.64 -21.14
C ILE A 59 48.18 -77.20 -22.32
N SER A 60 48.81 -78.18 -22.98
CA SER A 60 49.65 -77.96 -24.16
C SER A 60 48.79 -77.75 -25.41
N LEU A 61 49.01 -76.64 -26.11
CA LEU A 61 48.28 -76.32 -27.35
C LEU A 61 49.01 -76.92 -28.58
N PRO A 62 48.28 -77.59 -29.50
CA PRO A 62 48.88 -78.09 -30.74
C PRO A 62 49.37 -76.96 -31.64
N LYS A 63 50.52 -77.16 -32.31
CA LYS A 63 51.11 -76.15 -33.20
C LYS A 63 50.29 -75.85 -34.48
N PHE A 64 49.32 -76.70 -34.86
CA PHE A 64 48.62 -76.63 -36.16
C PHE A 64 47.10 -76.86 -36.09
N SER A 65 46.50 -76.86 -34.89
CA SER A 65 45.04 -77.02 -34.76
C SER A 65 44.36 -75.67 -34.69
N LYS A 66 43.19 -75.52 -35.33
CA LYS A 66 42.29 -74.40 -35.05
C LYS A 66 42.08 -74.29 -33.53
N PRO A 67 42.05 -73.08 -32.96
CA PRO A 67 42.08 -72.84 -31.51
C PRO A 67 40.94 -73.47 -30.70
N ASN A 68 39.91 -74.05 -31.32
CA ASN A 68 38.67 -74.44 -30.65
C ASN A 68 38.38 -75.95 -30.67
N ASN A 69 39.38 -76.84 -30.66
CA ASN A 69 39.13 -78.28 -30.86
C ASN A 69 39.35 -79.18 -29.62
N ILE A 70 39.65 -78.62 -28.44
CA ILE A 70 39.82 -79.43 -27.22
C ILE A 70 38.45 -79.69 -26.59
N LYS A 71 38.09 -80.96 -26.45
CA LYS A 71 36.82 -81.40 -25.86
C LYS A 71 37.01 -81.93 -24.45
N TYR A 72 36.07 -81.59 -23.56
CA TYR A 72 36.05 -82.08 -22.19
C TYR A 72 34.63 -82.22 -21.64
N LYS A 73 34.49 -82.98 -20.55
CA LYS A 73 33.27 -83.09 -19.74
C LYS A 73 33.60 -83.17 -18.26
N PHE A 74 32.66 -82.70 -17.47
CA PHE A 74 32.62 -83.01 -16.04
C PHE A 74 32.05 -84.40 -15.81
N ALA A 75 32.58 -85.10 -14.81
CA ALA A 75 32.09 -86.41 -14.38
C ALA A 75 32.19 -86.57 -12.87
N ILE A 76 31.43 -87.50 -12.31
CA ILE A 76 31.50 -87.91 -10.91
C ILE A 76 32.09 -89.32 -10.86
N ARG A 77 33.21 -89.48 -10.17
CA ARG A 77 33.87 -90.76 -9.92
C ARG A 77 33.21 -91.43 -8.72
N ILE A 78 32.44 -92.49 -8.95
CA ILE A 78 31.80 -93.28 -7.89
C ILE A 78 32.67 -94.49 -7.59
N PRO A 79 33.17 -94.69 -6.36
CA PRO A 79 33.98 -95.85 -6.01
C PRO A 79 33.14 -97.14 -6.03
N THR A 80 33.65 -98.22 -6.61
CA THR A 80 32.95 -99.52 -6.68
C THR A 80 33.13 -100.37 -5.43
N SER A 81 34.10 -100.05 -4.57
CA SER A 81 34.31 -100.65 -3.24
C SER A 81 34.92 -99.65 -2.26
N SER A 82 34.74 -99.85 -0.95
CA SER A 82 35.20 -98.94 0.10
C SER A 82 36.72 -98.94 0.33
N THR A 83 37.50 -99.74 -0.41
CA THR A 83 38.91 -99.98 -0.11
C THR A 83 39.90 -99.60 -1.22
N ASN A 84 39.45 -99.34 -2.47
CA ASN A 84 40.34 -98.99 -3.59
C ASN A 84 39.84 -97.74 -4.34
N GLU A 85 40.52 -96.60 -4.18
CA GLU A 85 40.17 -95.34 -4.90
C GLU A 85 40.40 -95.39 -6.42
N GLU A 86 41.19 -96.36 -6.91
CA GLU A 86 41.53 -96.48 -8.34
C GLU A 86 40.48 -97.23 -9.17
N GLU A 87 39.66 -98.10 -8.55
CA GLU A 87 38.55 -98.82 -9.21
C GLU A 87 37.19 -98.16 -8.89
N GLY A 88 36.47 -97.78 -9.94
CA GLY A 88 35.26 -96.97 -9.84
C GLY A 88 34.59 -96.79 -11.20
N GLU A 89 33.41 -96.20 -11.22
CA GLU A 89 32.66 -95.84 -12.44
C GLU A 89 32.69 -94.32 -12.63
N ASN A 90 32.88 -93.85 -13.86
CA ASN A 90 32.81 -92.42 -14.20
C ASN A 90 31.42 -92.12 -14.77
N VAL A 91 30.62 -91.35 -14.04
CA VAL A 91 29.31 -90.89 -14.54
C VAL A 91 29.44 -89.48 -15.09
N PHE A 92 29.32 -89.35 -16.41
CA PHE A 92 29.52 -88.09 -17.12
C PHE A 92 28.28 -87.20 -17.12
N GLU A 93 28.49 -85.89 -17.24
CA GLU A 93 27.39 -84.94 -17.54
C GLU A 93 26.85 -85.12 -18.98
N GLY A 94 25.58 -84.77 -19.17
CA GLY A 94 24.88 -84.95 -20.45
C GLY A 94 24.65 -86.42 -20.82
N ASN A 95 24.03 -86.67 -21.97
CA ASN A 95 23.62 -88.01 -22.41
C ASN A 95 24.31 -88.47 -23.72
N SER A 96 24.99 -87.56 -24.45
CA SER A 96 25.66 -87.93 -25.70
C SER A 96 26.99 -87.21 -25.91
N PRO A 97 27.86 -87.66 -26.84
CA PRO A 97 29.07 -86.92 -27.23
C PRO A 97 28.82 -85.50 -27.76
N ASP A 98 27.59 -85.18 -28.19
CA ASP A 98 27.23 -83.81 -28.59
C ASP A 98 27.12 -82.86 -27.38
N ASP A 99 27.02 -83.41 -26.16
CA ASP A 99 27.07 -82.65 -24.92
C ASP A 99 28.49 -82.27 -24.48
N ASP A 100 29.52 -82.74 -25.17
CA ASP A 100 30.92 -82.41 -24.89
C ASP A 100 31.12 -80.89 -24.90
N ARG A 101 31.82 -80.37 -23.89
CA ARG A 101 32.17 -78.95 -23.82
C ARG A 101 33.41 -78.69 -24.64
N MET A 102 33.42 -77.56 -25.32
CA MET A 102 34.61 -77.04 -26.00
C MET A 102 35.38 -76.15 -25.03
N LEU A 103 36.68 -76.38 -24.91
CA LEU A 103 37.57 -75.58 -24.08
C LEU A 103 37.83 -74.22 -24.73
N ASP A 104 37.55 -73.14 -24.01
CA ASP A 104 37.91 -71.80 -24.46
C ASP A 104 39.37 -71.50 -24.08
N ILE A 105 40.26 -71.61 -25.06
CA ILE A 105 41.71 -71.43 -24.83
C ILE A 105 42.12 -69.96 -24.63
N GLU A 106 41.22 -69.00 -24.87
CA GLU A 106 41.48 -67.58 -24.64
C GLU A 106 41.36 -67.22 -23.15
N ARG A 107 40.87 -68.15 -22.32
CA ARG A 107 40.49 -67.87 -20.93
C ARG A 107 41.08 -68.83 -19.94
N GLU A 108 41.52 -68.27 -18.82
CA GLU A 108 42.07 -69.05 -17.72
C GLU A 108 40.98 -69.81 -16.96
N ASN A 109 39.83 -69.19 -16.70
CA ASN A 109 38.77 -69.79 -15.90
C ASN A 109 37.62 -70.29 -16.79
N GLN A 110 37.31 -71.59 -16.68
CA GLN A 110 36.24 -72.26 -17.41
C GLN A 110 35.06 -72.46 -16.47
N PHE A 111 34.00 -71.67 -16.62
CA PHE A 111 32.82 -71.72 -15.77
C PHE A 111 31.71 -72.57 -16.39
N ALA A 112 31.14 -73.48 -15.60
CA ALA A 112 30.12 -74.41 -16.05
C ALA A 112 29.03 -74.65 -15.00
N ILE A 113 27.82 -74.93 -15.48
CA ILE A 113 26.76 -75.55 -14.68
C ILE A 113 26.53 -76.96 -15.20
N TRP A 114 26.45 -77.94 -14.31
CA TRP A 114 26.25 -79.36 -14.64
C TRP A 114 25.14 -79.58 -15.67
N LYS A 115 25.42 -80.36 -16.72
CA LYS A 115 24.41 -80.84 -17.65
C LYS A 115 23.79 -82.12 -17.13
N ASN A 116 22.47 -82.13 -16.94
CA ASN A 116 21.77 -83.30 -16.41
C ASN A 116 21.97 -84.54 -17.30
N ASN A 117 22.11 -85.68 -16.63
CA ASN A 117 22.23 -87.00 -17.25
C ASN A 117 21.06 -87.89 -16.74
N SER A 118 20.39 -88.60 -17.64
CA SER A 118 19.24 -89.46 -17.30
C SER A 118 19.59 -90.61 -16.36
N ASP A 119 20.78 -91.20 -16.51
CA ASP A 119 21.26 -92.34 -15.72
C ASP A 119 21.52 -91.93 -14.27
N LEU A 120 22.13 -90.76 -14.07
CA LEU A 120 22.45 -90.21 -12.74
C LEU A 120 21.18 -89.75 -12.02
N SER A 121 20.24 -89.16 -12.77
CA SER A 121 18.94 -88.71 -12.25
C SER A 121 18.07 -89.88 -11.75
N GLN A 122 18.10 -91.02 -12.46
CA GLN A 122 17.35 -92.22 -12.07
C GLN A 122 18.02 -93.01 -10.93
N LYS A 123 19.36 -93.09 -10.90
CA LYS A 123 20.10 -93.88 -9.89
C LYS A 123 20.08 -93.25 -8.49
N LEU A 124 19.95 -91.92 -8.36
CA LEU A 124 20.28 -91.22 -7.11
C LEU A 124 19.14 -90.38 -6.51
N ASN A 125 17.92 -90.44 -7.09
CA ASN A 125 16.74 -89.71 -6.60
C ASN A 125 17.02 -88.21 -6.28
N MET A 126 17.89 -87.59 -7.09
CA MET A 126 18.34 -86.22 -6.88
C MET A 126 17.37 -85.24 -7.54
N TYR A 127 16.72 -84.41 -6.74
CA TYR A 127 15.99 -83.25 -7.25
C TYR A 127 17.01 -82.18 -7.66
N ILE A 128 17.16 -81.98 -8.96
CA ILE A 128 18.02 -80.95 -9.54
C ILE A 128 17.25 -79.63 -9.53
N ASP A 129 16.93 -79.14 -8.33
CA ASP A 129 16.18 -77.90 -8.17
C ASP A 129 17.06 -76.81 -7.55
N LYS A 130 17.56 -75.98 -8.46
CA LYS A 130 18.16 -74.64 -8.31
C LYS A 130 19.49 -74.56 -7.54
N ILE A 131 20.51 -74.02 -8.21
CA ILE A 131 21.74 -73.54 -7.58
C ILE A 131 21.39 -72.27 -6.81
N TYR A 132 21.21 -72.36 -5.49
CA TYR A 132 20.90 -71.22 -4.63
C TYR A 132 22.16 -70.47 -4.15
N ASP A 133 23.31 -71.13 -4.15
CA ASP A 133 24.60 -70.67 -3.66
C ASP A 133 25.58 -70.34 -4.81
N TYR A 134 25.09 -69.71 -5.89
CA TYR A 134 25.87 -69.40 -7.08
C TYR A 134 27.12 -68.55 -6.78
N ALA A 135 28.30 -69.15 -6.89
CA ALA A 135 29.56 -68.64 -6.36
C ALA A 135 30.43 -67.93 -7.40
N PHE A 136 30.12 -68.06 -8.69
CA PHE A 136 30.98 -67.55 -9.77
C PHE A 136 31.16 -66.03 -9.72
N VAL A 137 30.10 -65.27 -9.41
CA VAL A 137 30.18 -63.80 -9.27
C VAL A 137 31.10 -63.42 -8.10
N ASN A 138 30.95 -64.08 -6.95
CA ASN A 138 31.78 -63.86 -5.76
C ASN A 138 33.26 -64.20 -6.04
N TYR A 139 33.52 -65.30 -6.76
CA TYR A 139 34.87 -65.68 -7.17
C TYR A 139 35.50 -64.61 -8.07
N ILE A 140 34.79 -64.17 -9.11
CA ILE A 140 35.28 -63.13 -10.02
C ILE A 140 35.60 -61.87 -9.21
N PHE A 141 34.67 -61.37 -8.41
CA PHE A 141 34.86 -60.18 -7.57
C PHE A 141 36.10 -60.28 -6.67
N ASN A 142 36.24 -61.39 -5.95
CA ASN A 142 37.36 -61.62 -5.03
C ASN A 142 38.72 -61.77 -5.75
N SER A 143 38.71 -62.17 -7.02
CA SER A 143 39.92 -62.30 -7.85
C SER A 143 40.38 -60.99 -8.51
N ILE A 144 39.60 -59.91 -8.42
CA ILE A 144 39.98 -58.59 -8.97
C ILE A 144 41.20 -58.03 -8.22
N ARG A 145 42.16 -57.54 -9.00
CA ARG A 145 43.40 -56.86 -8.61
C ARG A 145 43.57 -55.62 -9.51
N PHE A 146 44.51 -54.75 -9.15
CA PHE A 146 44.71 -53.46 -9.82
C PHE A 146 45.01 -53.54 -11.33
N TYR A 147 45.50 -54.68 -11.82
CA TYR A 147 45.92 -54.85 -13.22
C TYR A 147 44.99 -55.72 -14.07
N ASN A 148 44.01 -56.43 -13.49
CA ASN A 148 43.24 -57.48 -14.20
C ASN A 148 41.74 -57.20 -14.37
N LEU A 149 41.27 -55.97 -14.07
CA LEU A 149 39.84 -55.63 -14.12
C LEU A 149 39.19 -55.98 -15.46
N LYS A 150 39.86 -55.67 -16.58
CA LYS A 150 39.34 -55.93 -17.93
C LYS A 150 39.05 -57.42 -18.15
N ASP A 151 39.97 -58.28 -17.74
CA ASP A 151 39.84 -59.74 -17.89
C ASP A 151 38.70 -60.27 -17.03
N LYS A 152 38.55 -59.75 -15.81
CA LYS A 152 37.45 -60.12 -14.90
C LYS A 152 36.07 -59.66 -15.38
N ILE A 153 36.01 -58.53 -16.09
CA ILE A 153 34.80 -58.10 -16.77
C ILE A 153 34.44 -59.04 -17.92
N LEU A 154 35.42 -59.51 -18.71
CA LEU A 154 35.19 -60.47 -19.79
C LEU A 154 34.71 -61.83 -19.26
N GLU A 155 35.27 -62.30 -18.14
CA GLU A 155 34.77 -63.47 -17.43
C GLU A 155 33.30 -63.29 -17.01
N TYR A 156 32.96 -62.15 -16.41
CA TYR A 156 31.59 -61.85 -16.01
C TYR A 156 30.61 -61.77 -17.20
N GLN A 157 31.03 -61.15 -18.31
CA GLN A 157 30.21 -61.06 -19.53
C GLN A 157 29.89 -62.42 -20.13
N TYR A 158 30.78 -63.39 -19.99
CA TYR A 158 30.49 -64.76 -20.41
C TYR A 158 29.51 -65.47 -19.51
N LEU A 159 29.59 -65.23 -18.18
CA LEU A 159 28.54 -65.68 -17.28
C LEU A 159 27.19 -65.08 -17.69
N LEU A 160 27.15 -63.79 -18.07
CA LEU A 160 25.92 -63.18 -18.59
C LEU A 160 25.45 -63.79 -19.91
N TYR A 161 26.35 -64.22 -20.78
CA TYR A 161 25.99 -64.83 -22.07
C TYR A 161 25.40 -66.24 -21.91
N TYR A 162 26.03 -67.09 -21.10
CA TYR A 162 25.60 -68.49 -20.93
C TYR A 162 24.62 -68.69 -19.78
N TYR A 163 24.67 -67.86 -18.75
CA TYR A 163 23.99 -68.03 -17.47
C TYR A 163 23.34 -66.71 -16.99
N ASN A 164 22.66 -65.99 -17.90
CA ASN A 164 22.17 -64.62 -17.69
C ASN A 164 21.36 -64.45 -16.38
N GLU A 165 20.24 -65.18 -16.25
CA GLU A 165 19.28 -65.00 -15.15
C GLU A 165 19.91 -65.28 -13.78
N ILE A 166 20.60 -66.42 -13.64
CA ILE A 166 21.24 -66.79 -12.37
C ILE A 166 22.42 -65.87 -12.02
N THR A 167 23.17 -65.41 -13.01
CA THR A 167 24.29 -64.49 -12.81
C THR A 167 23.80 -63.13 -12.31
N ILE A 168 22.74 -62.58 -12.92
CA ILE A 168 22.15 -61.29 -12.51
C ILE A 168 21.49 -61.41 -11.13
N HIS A 169 20.82 -62.53 -10.86
CA HIS A 169 20.23 -62.78 -9.55
C HIS A 169 21.28 -62.86 -8.44
N ALA A 170 22.46 -63.45 -8.73
CA ALA A 170 23.57 -63.53 -7.79
C ALA A 170 24.33 -62.19 -7.63
N SER A 171 24.28 -61.31 -8.63
CA SER A 171 24.87 -59.96 -8.58
C SER A 171 23.83 -58.88 -8.24
N ASN A 172 22.86 -59.20 -7.39
CA ASN A 172 21.75 -58.32 -7.03
C ASN A 172 22.17 -57.15 -6.11
N ILE A 173 21.21 -56.33 -5.72
CA ILE A 173 21.44 -55.16 -4.86
C ILE A 173 22.05 -55.54 -3.50
N ASP A 174 21.64 -56.64 -2.89
CA ASP A 174 22.15 -57.08 -1.58
C ASP A 174 23.62 -57.54 -1.71
N PHE A 175 23.96 -58.24 -2.79
CA PHE A 175 25.34 -58.58 -3.09
C PHE A 175 26.20 -57.32 -3.18
N ILE A 176 25.71 -56.30 -3.90
CA ILE A 176 26.43 -55.04 -4.07
C ILE A 176 26.61 -54.34 -2.72
N ILE A 177 25.54 -54.15 -1.94
CA ILE A 177 25.58 -53.48 -0.62
C ILE A 177 26.56 -54.19 0.32
N ASN A 178 26.49 -55.52 0.41
CA ASN A 178 27.34 -56.31 1.31
C ASN A 178 28.83 -56.25 0.94
N HIS A 179 29.15 -55.95 -0.31
CA HIS A 179 30.52 -55.90 -0.82
C HIS A 179 31.06 -54.50 -1.01
N ILE A 180 30.29 -53.43 -0.80
CA ILE A 180 30.78 -52.04 -0.82
C ILE A 180 31.43 -51.72 0.54
N LYS A 181 32.70 -51.30 0.53
CA LYS A 181 33.48 -50.87 1.69
C LYS A 181 34.47 -49.76 1.32
N ASP A 182 34.81 -48.91 2.30
CA ASP A 182 35.70 -47.76 2.14
C ASP A 182 37.17 -48.11 1.86
N ASP A 183 37.60 -49.32 2.18
CA ASP A 183 38.96 -49.80 1.97
C ASP A 183 39.15 -50.56 0.64
N LEU A 184 38.08 -50.70 -0.17
CA LEU A 184 38.16 -51.39 -1.44
C LEU A 184 39.03 -50.65 -2.45
N ILE A 185 39.84 -51.42 -3.17
CA ILE A 185 40.55 -50.95 -4.36
C ILE A 185 39.57 -50.43 -5.41
N ILE A 186 40.02 -49.45 -6.19
CA ILE A 186 39.24 -48.74 -7.21
C ILE A 186 38.59 -49.71 -8.19
N GLU A 187 39.33 -50.74 -8.64
CA GLU A 187 38.87 -51.69 -9.64
C GLU A 187 37.66 -52.50 -9.19
N ARG A 188 37.62 -52.87 -7.91
CA ARG A 188 36.47 -53.59 -7.33
C ARG A 188 35.25 -52.69 -7.26
N ARG A 189 35.41 -51.42 -6.90
CA ARG A 189 34.29 -50.47 -6.89
C ARG A 189 33.76 -50.20 -8.29
N ILE A 190 34.62 -50.02 -9.29
CA ILE A 190 34.22 -49.90 -10.70
C ILE A 190 33.47 -51.17 -11.15
N PHE A 191 33.93 -52.35 -10.74
CA PHE A 191 33.23 -53.59 -11.02
C PHE A 191 31.85 -53.64 -10.37
N LEU A 192 31.71 -53.22 -9.10
CA LEU A 192 30.42 -53.11 -8.42
C LEU A 192 29.48 -52.12 -9.12
N CYS A 193 29.98 -50.97 -9.61
CA CYS A 193 29.20 -50.06 -10.46
C CYS A 193 28.71 -50.78 -11.72
N LEU A 194 29.55 -51.59 -12.36
CA LEU A 194 29.15 -52.35 -13.54
C LEU A 194 28.06 -53.38 -13.24
N LEU A 195 28.20 -54.13 -12.13
CA LEU A 195 27.19 -55.09 -11.68
C LEU A 195 25.85 -54.39 -11.43
N LEU A 196 25.89 -53.23 -10.77
CA LEU A 196 24.71 -52.40 -10.52
C LEU A 196 24.02 -52.02 -11.83
N GLY A 197 24.79 -51.63 -12.84
CA GLY A 197 24.29 -51.29 -14.17
C GLY A 197 23.54 -52.43 -14.84
N TYR A 198 24.11 -53.64 -14.81
CA TYR A 198 23.45 -54.84 -15.35
C TYR A 198 22.20 -55.21 -14.57
N TYR A 199 22.24 -55.10 -13.24
CA TYR A 199 21.10 -55.36 -12.37
C TYR A 199 19.94 -54.42 -12.67
N ILE A 200 20.19 -53.10 -12.70
CA ILE A 200 19.17 -52.06 -12.99
C ILE A 200 18.60 -52.23 -14.40
N SER A 201 19.44 -52.55 -15.39
CA SER A 201 18.99 -52.74 -16.78
C SER A 201 17.97 -53.87 -16.97
N LYS A 202 17.80 -54.74 -15.96
CA LYS A 202 16.82 -55.83 -15.93
C LYS A 202 15.60 -55.54 -15.06
N GLN A 203 15.59 -54.42 -14.34
CA GLN A 203 14.44 -54.00 -13.55
C GLN A 203 13.42 -53.23 -14.40
N ASP A 204 12.28 -52.93 -13.79
CA ASP A 204 11.29 -52.04 -14.38
C ASP A 204 11.87 -50.64 -14.61
N LEU A 205 11.30 -49.92 -15.58
CA LEU A 205 11.74 -48.57 -16.00
C LEU A 205 11.78 -47.54 -14.84
N ASN A 206 11.06 -47.79 -13.75
CA ASN A 206 10.96 -46.90 -12.58
C ASN A 206 11.72 -47.44 -11.36
N TYR A 207 12.73 -48.31 -11.56
CA TYR A 207 13.51 -48.83 -10.45
C TYR A 207 14.28 -47.71 -9.73
N GLU A 208 14.06 -47.60 -8.41
CA GLU A 208 14.78 -46.69 -7.53
C GLU A 208 15.68 -47.46 -6.57
N LEU A 209 16.87 -46.93 -6.31
CA LEU A 209 17.77 -47.52 -5.32
C LEU A 209 17.19 -47.39 -3.90
N PRO A 210 17.42 -48.38 -3.01
CA PRO A 210 17.02 -48.29 -1.61
C PRO A 210 17.60 -47.03 -0.96
N LYS A 211 16.82 -46.34 -0.12
CA LYS A 211 17.24 -45.07 0.53
C LYS A 211 18.58 -45.14 1.29
N ILE A 212 18.94 -46.31 1.81
CA ILE A 212 20.16 -46.53 2.60
C ILE A 212 21.33 -46.98 1.70
N PHE A 213 21.15 -47.03 0.38
CA PHE A 213 22.18 -47.47 -0.54
C PHE A 213 23.40 -46.53 -0.48
N PRO A 214 24.64 -47.05 -0.29
CA PRO A 214 25.83 -46.23 -0.10
C PRO A 214 26.38 -45.71 -1.44
N SER A 215 25.60 -44.89 -2.15
CA SER A 215 25.95 -44.39 -3.49
C SER A 215 27.22 -43.53 -3.48
N GLU A 216 27.50 -42.84 -2.39
CA GLU A 216 28.71 -42.01 -2.23
C GLU A 216 30.00 -42.81 -2.43
N LEU A 217 30.07 -44.05 -1.96
CA LEU A 217 31.29 -44.87 -1.99
C LEU A 217 31.65 -45.33 -3.39
N LEU A 218 30.63 -45.54 -4.23
CA LEU A 218 30.79 -45.89 -5.64
C LEU A 218 31.07 -44.64 -6.49
N LEU A 219 30.37 -43.54 -6.22
CA LEU A 219 30.61 -42.25 -6.88
C LEU A 219 32.01 -41.71 -6.61
N ASP A 220 32.61 -42.06 -5.47
CA ASP A 220 33.91 -41.50 -5.08
C ASP A 220 35.07 -41.86 -6.01
N VAL A 221 34.95 -42.96 -6.76
CA VAL A 221 35.99 -43.47 -7.66
C VAL A 221 35.68 -43.28 -9.14
N ILE A 222 34.54 -42.67 -9.49
CA ILE A 222 34.13 -42.56 -10.90
C ILE A 222 35.08 -41.67 -11.70
N ASP A 223 35.76 -40.71 -11.08
CA ASP A 223 36.77 -39.87 -11.74
C ASP A 223 37.98 -40.67 -12.27
N LYS A 224 38.15 -41.92 -11.79
CA LYS A 224 39.17 -42.87 -12.28
C LYS A 224 38.66 -43.79 -13.38
N TYR A 225 37.35 -43.78 -13.65
CA TYR A 225 36.75 -44.53 -14.75
C TYR A 225 37.28 -44.02 -16.09
N LYS A 226 37.62 -44.96 -16.98
CA LYS A 226 38.00 -44.66 -18.37
C LYS A 226 37.39 -45.69 -19.29
N GLN A 227 36.41 -45.30 -20.11
CA GLN A 227 35.69 -46.25 -20.97
C GLN A 227 36.62 -47.04 -21.90
N LYS A 228 37.68 -46.40 -22.41
CA LYS A 228 38.69 -47.02 -23.30
C LYS A 228 39.43 -48.22 -22.69
N ASN A 229 39.47 -48.31 -21.36
CA ASN A 229 40.17 -49.39 -20.65
C ASN A 229 39.28 -50.64 -20.49
N LEU A 230 37.97 -50.51 -20.77
CA LEU A 230 36.99 -51.57 -20.59
C LEU A 230 36.39 -52.03 -21.94
N PRO A 231 35.78 -53.23 -22.01
CA PRO A 231 35.08 -53.69 -23.20
C PRO A 231 33.92 -52.76 -23.59
N SER A 232 33.69 -52.52 -24.88
CA SER A 232 32.66 -51.57 -25.37
C SER A 232 31.24 -51.91 -24.90
N VAL A 233 30.94 -53.20 -24.72
CA VAL A 233 29.62 -53.67 -24.25
C VAL A 233 29.29 -53.24 -22.81
N THR A 234 30.27 -52.76 -22.03
CA THR A 234 30.01 -52.22 -20.68
C THR A 234 29.50 -50.78 -20.68
N LYS A 235 29.53 -50.08 -21.83
CA LYS A 235 29.22 -48.66 -21.89
C LYS A 235 27.80 -48.35 -21.38
N ILE A 236 26.80 -49.07 -21.90
CA ILE A 236 25.40 -48.85 -21.53
C ILE A 236 25.15 -49.19 -20.05
N PRO A 237 25.51 -50.38 -19.53
CA PRO A 237 25.37 -50.69 -18.11
C PRO A 237 26.06 -49.67 -17.20
N MET A 238 27.27 -49.22 -17.55
CA MET A 238 27.99 -48.24 -16.74
C MET A 238 27.28 -46.88 -16.72
N GLN A 239 26.77 -46.43 -17.87
CA GLN A 239 25.96 -45.22 -17.96
C GLN A 239 24.71 -45.34 -17.08
N THR A 240 23.96 -46.45 -17.19
CA THR A 240 22.79 -46.72 -16.36
C THR A 240 23.11 -46.67 -14.86
N ALA A 241 24.21 -47.31 -14.45
CA ALA A 241 24.65 -47.32 -13.05
C ALA A 241 24.96 -45.91 -12.54
N ILE A 242 25.79 -45.16 -13.28
CA ILE A 242 26.24 -43.83 -12.89
C ILE A 242 25.06 -42.85 -12.83
N THR A 243 24.15 -42.87 -13.81
CA THR A 243 22.94 -42.05 -13.78
C THR A 243 22.08 -42.35 -12.55
N CYS A 244 21.87 -43.63 -12.24
CA CYS A 244 21.07 -44.04 -11.08
C CYS A 244 21.75 -43.65 -9.75
N LEU A 245 23.08 -43.79 -9.66
CA LEU A 245 23.85 -43.36 -8.49
C LEU A 245 23.81 -41.84 -8.29
N VAL A 246 23.94 -41.08 -9.37
CA VAL A 246 23.83 -39.60 -9.37
C VAL A 246 22.46 -39.19 -8.87
N GLN A 247 21.40 -39.78 -9.43
CA GLN A 247 20.01 -39.52 -9.02
C GLN A 247 19.80 -39.84 -7.54
N HIS A 248 20.16 -41.05 -7.10
CA HIS A 248 20.02 -41.44 -5.71
C HIS A 248 20.77 -40.50 -4.76
N ASN A 249 22.06 -40.24 -5.01
CA ASN A 249 22.87 -39.39 -4.14
C ASN A 249 22.35 -37.95 -4.08
N ALA A 250 21.92 -37.37 -5.21
CA ALA A 250 21.37 -36.02 -5.26
C ALA A 250 20.07 -35.89 -4.46
N PHE A 251 19.13 -36.81 -4.62
CA PHE A 251 17.84 -36.78 -3.89
C PHE A 251 17.95 -37.17 -2.41
N GLN A 252 19.06 -37.77 -1.98
CA GLN A 252 19.43 -37.91 -0.55
C GLN A 252 20.17 -36.66 -0.01
N HIS A 253 20.23 -35.57 -0.77
CA HIS A 253 20.95 -34.33 -0.44
C HIS A 253 22.44 -34.54 -0.10
N GLN A 254 23.04 -35.57 -0.67
CA GLN A 254 24.48 -35.79 -0.68
C GLN A 254 25.08 -35.11 -1.93
N PHE A 255 26.39 -34.86 -1.92
CA PHE A 255 27.03 -34.02 -2.95
C PHE A 255 28.09 -34.76 -3.78
N ARG A 256 28.34 -36.05 -3.52
CA ARG A 256 29.34 -36.82 -4.28
C ARG A 256 28.96 -36.97 -5.74
N TRP A 257 27.67 -36.90 -6.09
CA TRP A 257 27.20 -36.95 -7.46
C TRP A 257 27.79 -35.86 -8.35
N VAL A 258 28.20 -34.71 -7.80
CA VAL A 258 28.82 -33.60 -8.54
C VAL A 258 30.09 -34.05 -9.26
N LYS A 259 30.75 -35.14 -8.82
CA LYS A 259 31.86 -35.76 -9.55
C LYS A 259 31.49 -36.21 -10.96
N ILE A 260 30.21 -36.36 -11.31
CA ILE A 260 29.75 -36.68 -12.67
C ILE A 260 30.34 -35.72 -13.71
N PHE A 261 30.50 -34.43 -13.38
CA PHE A 261 31.09 -33.44 -14.29
C PHE A 261 32.51 -33.80 -14.73
N THR A 262 33.24 -34.60 -13.95
CA THR A 262 34.60 -35.05 -14.30
C THR A 262 34.63 -36.13 -15.38
N VAL A 263 33.54 -36.90 -15.54
CA VAL A 263 33.45 -38.06 -16.45
C VAL A 263 32.29 -37.99 -17.43
N ALA A 264 31.39 -37.02 -17.31
CA ALA A 264 30.24 -36.81 -18.18
C ALA A 264 30.61 -36.85 -19.69
N PRO A 265 31.71 -36.23 -20.17
CA PRO A 265 32.07 -36.33 -21.59
C PRO A 265 32.29 -37.76 -22.11
N GLU A 266 32.62 -38.73 -21.24
CA GLU A 266 32.78 -40.13 -21.62
C GLU A 266 31.50 -40.96 -21.43
N VAL A 267 30.74 -40.68 -20.36
CA VAL A 267 29.62 -41.53 -19.89
C VAL A 267 28.26 -40.97 -20.27
N ASP A 268 28.09 -39.65 -20.20
CA ASP A 268 26.86 -38.93 -20.51
C ASP A 268 27.18 -37.62 -21.27
N PRO A 269 27.61 -37.72 -22.54
CA PRO A 269 28.12 -36.58 -23.30
C PRO A 269 27.08 -35.47 -23.52
N GLU A 270 25.80 -35.83 -23.51
CA GLU A 270 24.66 -34.91 -23.65
C GLU A 270 24.18 -34.35 -22.30
N TYR A 271 24.82 -34.74 -21.18
CA TYR A 271 24.47 -34.31 -19.83
C TYR A 271 23.00 -34.57 -19.47
N ILE A 272 22.47 -35.72 -19.91
CA ILE A 272 21.07 -36.12 -19.76
C ILE A 272 20.70 -36.24 -18.27
N PHE A 273 21.67 -36.51 -17.38
CA PHE A 273 21.45 -36.57 -15.93
C PHE A 273 20.73 -35.33 -15.37
N ILE A 274 20.89 -34.16 -15.98
CA ILE A 274 20.21 -32.91 -15.58
C ILE A 274 18.69 -33.07 -15.64
N TYR A 275 18.17 -33.76 -16.67
CA TYR A 275 16.72 -33.98 -16.82
C TYR A 275 16.16 -34.93 -15.77
N TYR A 276 16.95 -35.89 -15.30
CA TYR A 276 16.59 -36.76 -14.17
C TYR A 276 16.63 -36.02 -12.83
N LEU A 277 17.36 -34.91 -12.73
CA LEU A 277 17.46 -34.05 -11.56
C LEU A 277 16.62 -32.77 -11.67
N LYS A 278 15.68 -32.69 -12.62
CA LYS A 278 14.85 -31.50 -12.81
C LYS A 278 14.04 -31.11 -11.57
N ASP A 279 13.63 -32.10 -10.78
CA ASP A 279 12.81 -31.94 -9.57
C ASP A 279 13.66 -31.81 -8.29
N LEU A 280 14.99 -31.78 -8.43
CA LEU A 280 15.91 -31.61 -7.30
C LEU A 280 15.69 -30.23 -6.66
N ASN A 281 15.56 -30.20 -5.33
CA ASN A 281 15.55 -28.97 -4.57
C ASN A 281 16.31 -29.14 -3.26
N TYR A 282 16.82 -28.03 -2.72
CA TYR A 282 17.47 -27.99 -1.42
C TYR A 282 16.53 -27.36 -0.40
N PRO A 283 16.19 -28.06 0.70
CA PRO A 283 15.19 -27.59 1.65
C PRO A 283 15.68 -26.46 2.57
N ASN A 284 16.99 -26.21 2.61
CA ASN A 284 17.58 -25.16 3.44
C ASN A 284 18.83 -24.54 2.82
N ASP A 285 19.19 -23.35 3.32
CA ASP A 285 20.33 -22.56 2.85
C ASP A 285 21.69 -23.22 3.10
N ASP A 286 21.86 -24.02 4.16
CA ASP A 286 23.14 -24.69 4.46
C ASP A 286 23.46 -25.76 3.41
N LEU A 287 22.48 -26.57 3.02
CA LEU A 287 22.63 -27.57 1.97
C LEU A 287 22.92 -26.91 0.62
N LEU A 288 22.20 -25.84 0.27
CA LEU A 288 22.47 -25.10 -0.97
C LEU A 288 23.88 -24.49 -0.95
N LYS A 289 24.32 -23.94 0.19
CA LYS A 289 25.69 -23.41 0.35
C LYS A 289 26.76 -24.49 0.20
N ARG A 290 26.53 -25.71 0.71
CA ARG A 290 27.43 -26.86 0.51
C ARG A 290 27.46 -27.29 -0.95
N PHE A 291 26.32 -27.34 -1.61
CA PHE A 291 26.24 -27.64 -3.05
C PHE A 291 27.09 -26.67 -3.88
N ILE A 292 26.96 -25.36 -3.64
CA ILE A 292 27.76 -24.35 -4.35
C ILE A 292 29.26 -24.56 -4.14
N LYS A 293 29.70 -24.93 -2.92
CA LYS A 293 31.12 -25.26 -2.66
C LYS A 293 31.59 -26.48 -3.45
N GLU A 294 30.77 -27.51 -3.58
CA GLU A 294 31.13 -28.71 -4.35
C GLU A 294 31.16 -28.41 -5.86
N LEU A 295 30.29 -27.52 -6.35
CA LEU A 295 30.36 -27.02 -7.73
C LEU A 295 31.65 -26.26 -8.02
N GLU A 296 32.18 -25.48 -7.07
CA GLU A 296 33.47 -24.77 -7.23
C GLU A 296 34.61 -25.74 -7.53
N ILE A 297 34.62 -26.93 -6.90
CA ILE A 297 35.65 -27.96 -7.10
C ILE A 297 35.63 -28.48 -8.53
N VAL A 298 34.45 -28.66 -9.12
CA VAL A 298 34.28 -29.18 -10.50
C VAL A 298 34.16 -28.10 -11.56
N ASN A 299 34.23 -26.82 -11.18
CA ASN A 299 34.15 -25.67 -12.09
C ASN A 299 35.08 -25.80 -13.32
N PRO A 300 36.35 -26.27 -13.21
CA PRO A 300 37.22 -26.46 -14.38
C PRO A 300 36.68 -27.42 -15.45
N TYR A 301 35.77 -28.33 -15.08
CA TYR A 301 35.12 -29.27 -16.00
C TYR A 301 33.85 -28.65 -16.61
N ILE A 302 33.07 -27.94 -15.80
CA ILE A 302 31.88 -27.20 -16.27
C ILE A 302 32.25 -26.21 -17.38
N LYS A 303 33.40 -25.53 -17.24
CA LYS A 303 33.90 -24.55 -18.24
C LYS A 303 34.31 -25.16 -19.58
N LYS A 304 34.42 -26.49 -19.68
CA LYS A 304 34.79 -27.21 -20.92
C LYS A 304 33.58 -27.75 -21.68
N ILE A 305 32.38 -27.54 -21.17
CA ILE A 305 31.13 -28.03 -21.78
C ILE A 305 30.87 -27.24 -23.07
N GLU A 306 30.36 -27.94 -24.10
CA GLU A 306 29.95 -27.32 -25.36
C GLU A 306 28.83 -26.30 -25.15
N PHE A 307 28.80 -25.26 -25.98
CA PHE A 307 27.97 -24.08 -25.77
C PHE A 307 26.49 -24.42 -25.51
N ASP A 308 25.85 -25.20 -26.38
CA ASP A 308 24.41 -25.48 -26.27
C ASP A 308 24.04 -26.26 -25.00
N ILE A 309 24.87 -27.22 -24.62
CA ILE A 309 24.70 -28.02 -23.40
C ILE A 309 24.94 -27.15 -22.16
N TYR A 310 25.97 -26.30 -22.22
CA TYR A 310 26.31 -25.38 -21.14
C TYR A 310 25.15 -24.42 -20.82
N ILE A 311 24.45 -23.89 -21.85
CA ILE A 311 23.28 -23.02 -21.64
C ILE A 311 22.18 -23.73 -20.84
N ASN A 312 21.85 -24.98 -21.19
CA ASN A 312 20.83 -25.76 -20.49
C ASN A 312 21.24 -26.05 -19.04
N LEU A 313 22.50 -26.42 -18.82
CA LEU A 313 23.06 -26.62 -17.48
C LEU A 313 22.99 -25.34 -16.65
N ALA A 314 23.41 -24.19 -17.21
CA ALA A 314 23.42 -22.93 -16.50
C ALA A 314 22.01 -22.49 -16.08
N LYS A 315 21.01 -22.64 -16.97
CA LYS A 315 19.60 -22.38 -16.64
C LYS A 315 19.09 -23.25 -15.51
N TRP A 316 19.40 -24.55 -15.54
CA TRP A 316 19.02 -25.48 -14.49
C TRP A 316 19.70 -25.15 -13.15
N LEU A 317 20.99 -24.81 -13.14
CA LEU A 317 21.71 -24.39 -11.93
C LEU A 317 21.11 -23.11 -11.32
N ILE A 318 20.71 -22.16 -12.16
CA ILE A 318 20.01 -20.94 -11.73
C ILE A 318 18.68 -21.29 -11.07
N GLU A 319 17.87 -22.16 -11.69
CA GLU A 319 16.57 -22.61 -11.14
C GLU A 319 16.70 -23.32 -9.77
N LEU A 320 17.83 -23.97 -9.47
CA LEU A 320 18.08 -24.61 -8.17
C LEU A 320 18.29 -23.60 -7.01
N CYS A 321 18.72 -22.38 -7.30
CA CYS A 321 19.16 -21.42 -6.28
C CYS A 321 17.98 -20.67 -5.63
N HIS A 322 17.40 -21.20 -4.55
CA HIS A 322 16.23 -20.61 -3.86
C HIS A 322 16.51 -19.39 -2.98
N ASN A 323 17.76 -18.95 -2.90
CA ASN A 323 18.12 -17.69 -2.26
C ASN A 323 19.11 -16.89 -3.12
N ASN A 324 19.09 -15.57 -2.93
CA ASN A 324 19.89 -14.65 -3.74
C ASN A 324 21.39 -14.76 -3.46
N ASN A 325 21.80 -15.11 -2.23
CA ASN A 325 23.22 -15.26 -1.88
C ASN A 325 23.89 -16.38 -2.70
N ALA A 326 23.26 -17.55 -2.78
CA ALA A 326 23.72 -18.66 -3.59
C ALA A 326 23.62 -18.36 -5.08
N LEU A 327 22.54 -17.69 -5.52
CA LEU A 327 22.36 -17.30 -6.92
C LEU A 327 23.45 -16.33 -7.39
N PHE A 328 23.81 -15.33 -6.59
CA PHE A 328 24.90 -14.40 -6.93
C PHE A 328 26.25 -15.09 -6.92
N LYS A 329 26.49 -15.98 -5.95
CA LYS A 329 27.72 -16.76 -5.92
C LYS A 329 27.86 -17.66 -7.14
N LEU A 330 26.78 -18.34 -7.54
CA LEU A 330 26.72 -19.12 -8.77
C LEU A 330 27.00 -18.23 -9.99
N TRP A 331 26.31 -17.10 -10.09
CA TRP A 331 26.43 -16.17 -11.21
C TRP A 331 27.87 -15.67 -11.36
N PHE A 332 28.43 -15.05 -10.32
CA PHE A 332 29.72 -14.35 -10.41
C PHE A 332 30.95 -15.27 -10.35
N ASP A 333 30.92 -16.35 -9.57
CA ASP A 333 32.12 -17.15 -9.29
C ASP A 333 32.21 -18.42 -10.16
N ILE A 334 31.06 -18.97 -10.57
CA ILE A 334 30.98 -20.28 -11.23
C ILE A 334 30.66 -20.14 -12.71
N LEU A 335 29.60 -19.41 -13.08
CA LEU A 335 29.16 -19.28 -14.47
C LEU A 335 30.15 -18.47 -15.33
N LEU A 336 30.28 -18.86 -16.59
CA LEU A 336 30.99 -18.12 -17.63
C LEU A 336 30.16 -16.93 -18.11
N HIS A 337 30.83 -15.78 -18.28
CA HIS A 337 30.23 -14.56 -18.82
C HIS A 337 30.84 -14.19 -20.16
N ASN A 338 29.98 -14.11 -21.17
CA ASN A 338 30.23 -13.43 -22.43
C ASN A 338 28.88 -13.07 -23.05
N LYS A 339 28.88 -12.13 -24.00
CA LYS A 339 27.64 -11.61 -24.61
C LYS A 339 26.71 -12.71 -25.16
N ALA A 340 27.24 -13.80 -25.71
CA ALA A 340 26.41 -14.89 -26.26
C ALA A 340 25.80 -15.76 -25.16
N ILE A 341 26.56 -16.09 -24.12
CA ILE A 341 26.08 -16.86 -22.97
C ILE A 341 25.06 -16.04 -22.19
N ASP A 342 25.43 -14.83 -21.79
CA ASP A 342 24.61 -13.98 -20.93
C ASP A 342 23.24 -13.75 -21.58
N ASN A 343 23.18 -13.43 -22.87
CA ASN A 343 21.92 -13.26 -23.60
C ASN A 343 20.96 -14.46 -23.51
N ASN A 344 21.46 -15.69 -23.32
CA ASN A 344 20.64 -16.90 -23.24
C ASN A 344 20.20 -17.24 -21.81
N ILE A 345 20.98 -16.88 -20.80
CA ILE A 345 20.73 -17.27 -19.38
C ILE A 345 20.21 -16.11 -18.53
N PHE A 346 20.34 -14.87 -19.00
CA PHE A 346 20.02 -13.67 -18.22
C PHE A 346 18.54 -13.60 -17.86
N GLU A 347 17.65 -13.99 -18.78
CA GLU A 347 16.20 -14.03 -18.49
C GLU A 347 15.88 -14.97 -17.33
N SER A 348 16.42 -16.20 -17.35
CA SER A 348 16.26 -17.16 -16.26
C SER A 348 16.84 -16.66 -14.93
N PHE A 349 17.95 -15.90 -14.98
CA PHE A 349 18.51 -15.25 -13.79
C PHE A 349 17.56 -14.21 -13.20
N ILE A 350 16.97 -13.35 -14.04
CA ILE A 350 15.97 -12.35 -13.61
C ILE A 350 14.72 -13.02 -13.03
N GLU A 351 14.17 -14.02 -13.72
CA GLU A 351 13.00 -14.77 -13.26
C GLU A 351 13.26 -15.43 -11.90
N ARG A 352 14.48 -15.95 -11.70
CA ARG A 352 14.83 -16.54 -10.41
C ARG A 352 14.93 -15.50 -9.30
N ILE A 353 15.52 -14.34 -9.56
CA ILE A 353 15.54 -13.23 -8.60
C ILE A 353 14.10 -12.85 -8.23
N GLN A 354 13.20 -12.70 -9.21
CA GLN A 354 11.80 -12.39 -8.97
C GLN A 354 11.11 -13.42 -8.07
N LYS A 355 11.34 -14.72 -8.32
CA LYS A 355 10.84 -15.79 -7.43
C LYS A 355 11.40 -15.66 -6.01
N ASN A 356 12.70 -15.40 -5.87
CA ASN A 356 13.37 -15.30 -4.57
C ASN A 356 12.92 -14.08 -3.74
N ILE A 357 12.59 -12.96 -4.37
CA ILE A 357 12.12 -11.74 -3.69
C ILE A 357 10.60 -11.65 -3.56
N SER A 358 9.84 -12.61 -4.11
CA SER A 358 8.37 -12.54 -4.19
C SER A 358 7.65 -12.46 -2.85
N ASN A 359 8.30 -12.89 -1.76
CA ASN A 359 7.80 -12.80 -0.40
C ASN A 359 8.53 -11.75 0.46
N ASP A 360 9.46 -10.99 -0.12
CA ASP A 360 10.18 -9.96 0.62
C ASP A 360 9.24 -8.79 0.94
N ASP A 361 9.37 -8.27 2.17
CA ASP A 361 8.82 -6.98 2.55
C ASP A 361 9.70 -5.84 1.98
N VAL A 362 9.28 -4.59 2.21
CA VAL A 362 9.99 -3.42 1.66
C VAL A 362 11.41 -3.29 2.21
N LEU A 363 11.62 -3.61 3.49
CA LEU A 363 12.93 -3.55 4.14
C LEU A 363 13.87 -4.59 3.53
N ALA A 364 13.42 -5.84 3.40
CA ALA A 364 14.18 -6.92 2.79
C ALA A 364 14.50 -6.60 1.32
N LEU A 365 13.54 -6.03 0.58
CA LEU A 365 13.70 -5.64 -0.81
C LEU A 365 14.81 -4.58 -0.98
N GLU A 366 14.80 -3.54 -0.15
CA GLU A 366 15.81 -2.49 -0.19
C GLU A 366 17.20 -2.99 0.23
N ASN A 367 17.29 -3.71 1.35
CA ASN A 367 18.55 -4.27 1.82
C ASN A 367 19.19 -5.18 0.77
N ARG A 368 18.41 -6.08 0.17
CA ARG A 368 18.90 -6.95 -0.90
C ARG A 368 19.31 -6.17 -2.13
N PHE A 369 18.62 -5.08 -2.49
CA PHE A 369 19.02 -4.27 -3.63
C PHE A 369 20.36 -3.56 -3.38
N ASN A 370 20.57 -3.07 -2.16
CA ASN A 370 21.78 -2.39 -1.74
C ASN A 370 23.00 -3.32 -1.62
N GLU A 371 22.80 -4.62 -1.35
CA GLU A 371 23.87 -5.64 -1.34
C GLU A 371 24.38 -6.01 -2.76
N LEU A 372 23.66 -5.63 -3.82
CA LEU A 372 24.02 -5.99 -5.19
C LEU A 372 25.24 -5.22 -5.70
N PRO A 373 26.11 -5.87 -6.50
CA PRO A 373 27.12 -5.17 -7.28
C PRO A 373 26.50 -4.16 -8.26
N LYS A 374 27.02 -2.93 -8.28
CA LYS A 374 26.50 -1.81 -9.10
C LYS A 374 26.40 -2.10 -10.60
N ASN A 375 27.28 -2.96 -11.12
CA ASN A 375 27.30 -3.35 -12.52
C ASN A 375 26.08 -4.20 -12.94
N ILE A 376 25.41 -4.89 -12.00
CA ILE A 376 24.21 -5.68 -12.30
C ILE A 376 22.91 -4.99 -11.90
N GLN A 377 22.95 -4.05 -10.95
CA GLN A 377 21.77 -3.31 -10.46
C GLN A 377 20.90 -2.75 -11.59
N GLY A 378 21.51 -2.16 -12.61
CA GLY A 378 20.78 -1.57 -13.75
C GLY A 378 19.88 -2.59 -14.47
N TYR A 379 20.34 -3.83 -14.61
CA TYR A 379 19.60 -4.88 -15.32
C TYR A 379 18.49 -5.51 -14.47
N ILE A 380 18.72 -5.63 -13.17
CA ILE A 380 17.81 -6.32 -12.25
C ILE A 380 16.84 -5.37 -11.54
N SER A 381 17.08 -4.05 -11.62
CA SER A 381 16.21 -3.00 -11.10
C SER A 381 14.74 -3.18 -11.51
N LYS A 382 14.48 -3.69 -12.73
CA LYS A 382 13.13 -3.97 -13.22
C LYS A 382 12.36 -4.95 -12.32
N ALA A 383 13.01 -6.01 -11.83
CA ALA A 383 12.39 -6.99 -10.94
C ALA A 383 12.01 -6.36 -9.59
N PHE A 384 12.93 -5.58 -9.02
CA PHE A 384 12.73 -4.88 -7.75
C PHE A 384 11.63 -3.81 -7.83
N LYS A 385 11.64 -3.00 -8.90
CA LYS A 385 10.57 -2.01 -9.16
C LYS A 385 9.21 -2.67 -9.33
N TYR A 386 9.14 -3.80 -10.05
CA TYR A 386 7.91 -4.56 -10.21
C TYR A 386 7.35 -5.05 -8.87
N HIS A 387 8.21 -5.63 -8.01
CA HIS A 387 7.78 -6.09 -6.68
C HIS A 387 7.33 -4.94 -5.78
N ALA A 388 8.03 -3.81 -5.79
CA ALA A 388 7.62 -2.62 -5.04
C ALA A 388 6.23 -2.09 -5.47
N ILE A 389 5.95 -2.07 -6.78
CA ILE A 389 4.61 -1.73 -7.29
C ILE A 389 3.57 -2.78 -6.86
N GLN A 390 3.93 -4.07 -6.85
CA GLN A 390 3.04 -5.14 -6.39
C GLN A 390 2.68 -4.99 -4.90
N LEU A 391 3.66 -4.63 -4.05
CA LEU A 391 3.43 -4.33 -2.63
C LEU A 391 2.45 -3.15 -2.47
N LEU A 392 2.64 -2.05 -3.21
CA LEU A 392 1.70 -0.92 -3.20
C LEU A 392 0.29 -1.30 -3.69
N SER A 393 0.19 -2.27 -4.61
CA SER A 393 -1.10 -2.72 -5.15
C SER A 393 -1.90 -3.60 -4.18
N ASN A 394 -1.24 -4.15 -3.15
CA ASN A 394 -1.90 -5.03 -2.19
C ASN A 394 -2.57 -4.23 -1.07
N LEU A 395 -3.88 -4.03 -1.21
CA LEU A 395 -4.71 -3.30 -0.25
C LEU A 395 -4.84 -3.98 1.12
N SER A 396 -4.41 -5.23 1.27
CA SER A 396 -4.49 -5.97 2.54
C SER A 396 -3.28 -5.78 3.47
N ILE A 397 -2.19 -5.17 2.98
CA ILE A 397 -0.97 -4.96 3.76
C ILE A 397 -1.19 -3.88 4.81
N LYS A 398 -0.86 -4.19 6.06
CA LYS A 398 -0.77 -3.21 7.14
C LYS A 398 0.63 -2.63 7.19
N TRP A 399 0.77 -1.43 6.65
CA TRP A 399 2.02 -0.70 6.61
C TRP A 399 2.42 -0.16 7.99
N SER A 400 3.62 -0.50 8.46
CA SER A 400 4.27 0.14 9.60
C SER A 400 4.98 1.43 9.18
N TYR A 401 5.26 2.31 10.16
CA TYR A 401 5.98 3.57 9.90
C TYR A 401 7.37 3.34 9.26
N GLN A 402 8.07 2.28 9.70
CA GLN A 402 9.38 1.94 9.14
C GLN A 402 9.26 1.52 7.67
N GLU A 403 8.33 0.63 7.33
CA GLU A 403 8.10 0.20 5.95
C GLU A 403 7.71 1.36 5.02
N ILE A 404 6.93 2.33 5.52
CA ILE A 404 6.57 3.54 4.77
C ILE A 404 7.80 4.40 4.50
N SER A 405 8.68 4.57 5.50
CA SER A 405 9.93 5.30 5.34
C SER A 405 10.84 4.65 4.28
N PHE A 406 11.04 3.33 4.37
CA PHE A 406 11.82 2.59 3.39
C PHE A 406 11.19 2.65 2.00
N MET A 407 9.86 2.54 1.88
CA MET A 407 9.18 2.66 0.60
C MET A 407 9.36 4.04 -0.03
N LYS A 408 9.33 5.10 0.79
CA LYS A 408 9.60 6.47 0.37
C LYS A 408 11.02 6.60 -0.17
N GLU A 409 12.02 6.13 0.57
CA GLU A 409 13.43 6.16 0.15
C GLU A 409 13.65 5.35 -1.13
N PHE A 410 13.06 4.16 -1.22
CA PHE A 410 13.14 3.27 -2.38
C PHE A 410 12.52 3.88 -3.66
N LEU A 411 11.40 4.61 -3.55
CA LEU A 411 10.79 5.33 -4.67
C LEU A 411 11.59 6.58 -5.10
N GLN A 412 12.55 7.00 -4.28
CA GLN A 412 13.39 8.17 -4.50
C GLN A 412 14.83 7.79 -4.90
N ASP A 413 15.23 6.52 -4.80
CA ASP A 413 16.55 6.01 -5.18
C ASP A 413 16.80 6.09 -6.69
N ASP A 414 17.87 6.80 -7.06
CA ASP A 414 18.31 6.99 -8.44
C ASP A 414 18.90 5.71 -9.06
N ASN A 415 19.39 4.76 -8.25
CA ASN A 415 20.00 3.53 -8.74
C ASN A 415 18.99 2.57 -9.38
N LEU A 416 17.71 2.65 -8.99
CA LEU A 416 16.63 1.83 -9.55
C LEU A 416 16.19 2.29 -10.96
N ASN A 417 16.59 3.49 -11.38
CA ASN A 417 16.26 4.06 -12.69
C ASN A 417 14.75 3.94 -13.01
N TRP A 418 13.93 4.47 -12.11
CA TRP A 418 12.48 4.50 -12.26
C TRP A 418 12.07 5.28 -13.52
N ASN A 419 11.18 4.70 -14.33
CA ASN A 419 10.66 5.39 -15.50
C ASN A 419 9.39 6.18 -15.17
N LYS A 420 9.00 7.10 -16.06
CA LYS A 420 7.84 7.97 -15.86
C LYS A 420 6.54 7.20 -15.62
N LYS A 421 6.31 6.09 -16.32
CA LYS A 421 5.07 5.30 -16.19
C LYS A 421 5.00 4.57 -14.85
N GLU A 422 6.12 4.00 -14.42
CA GLU A 422 6.24 3.31 -13.13
C GLU A 422 5.97 4.28 -11.97
N ILE A 423 6.53 5.48 -12.00
CA ILE A 423 6.28 6.50 -10.96
C ILE A 423 4.84 6.99 -10.95
N ILE A 424 4.25 7.25 -12.11
CA ILE A 424 2.83 7.62 -12.21
C ILE A 424 1.96 6.50 -11.61
N GLN A 425 2.28 5.24 -11.90
CA GLN A 425 1.57 4.08 -11.35
C GLN A 425 1.73 3.99 -9.82
N SER A 426 2.94 4.14 -9.29
CA SER A 426 3.18 4.13 -7.83
C SER A 426 2.41 5.25 -7.12
N LEU A 427 2.42 6.47 -7.67
CA LEU A 427 1.66 7.61 -7.14
C LEU A 427 0.15 7.37 -7.24
N GLU A 428 -0.34 6.73 -8.30
CA GLU A 428 -1.74 6.35 -8.44
C GLU A 428 -2.15 5.31 -7.39
N LEU A 429 -1.32 4.31 -7.12
CA LEU A 429 -1.58 3.32 -6.07
C LEU A 429 -1.59 3.96 -4.67
N ILE A 430 -0.61 4.82 -4.38
CA ILE A 430 -0.57 5.59 -3.12
C ILE A 430 -1.84 6.45 -2.99
N SER A 431 -2.31 7.10 -4.05
CA SER A 431 -3.54 7.94 -3.99
C SER A 431 -4.79 7.18 -3.58
N LYS A 432 -4.82 5.86 -3.81
CA LYS A 432 -5.97 4.97 -3.56
C LYS A 432 -5.87 4.18 -2.25
N THR A 433 -4.77 4.32 -1.50
CA THR A 433 -4.57 3.58 -0.26
C THR A 433 -5.52 4.05 0.85
N ASP A 434 -5.79 3.15 1.80
CA ASP A 434 -6.56 3.44 3.01
C ASP A 434 -5.68 3.90 4.20
N ASN A 435 -4.35 3.78 4.08
CA ASN A 435 -3.39 4.13 5.12
C ASN A 435 -3.03 5.63 5.07
N LEU A 436 -3.25 6.36 6.17
CA LEU A 436 -3.08 7.82 6.22
C LEU A 436 -1.61 8.24 6.06
N GLU A 437 -0.70 7.50 6.67
CA GLU A 437 0.74 7.74 6.68
C GLU A 437 1.34 7.54 5.29
N LEU A 438 0.85 6.56 4.53
CA LEU A 438 1.22 6.35 3.14
C LEU A 438 0.65 7.45 2.22
N LEU A 439 -0.53 7.99 2.51
CA LEU A 439 -1.03 9.18 1.81
C LEU A 439 -0.13 10.40 2.08
N ASN A 440 0.42 10.54 3.29
CA ASN A 440 1.23 11.69 3.68
C ASN A 440 2.60 11.76 2.98
N ILE A 441 3.15 10.65 2.48
CA ILE A 441 4.43 10.68 1.73
C ILE A 441 4.27 11.12 0.27
N TYR A 442 3.03 11.17 -0.26
CA TYR A 442 2.76 11.52 -1.66
C TYR A 442 3.36 12.87 -2.10
N PRO A 443 3.18 13.98 -1.37
CA PRO A 443 3.70 15.29 -1.79
C PRO A 443 5.22 15.31 -1.87
N GLU A 444 5.90 14.63 -0.94
CA GLU A 444 7.36 14.56 -0.89
C GLU A 444 7.93 13.73 -2.05
N ILE A 445 7.31 12.61 -2.39
CA ILE A 445 7.69 11.82 -3.57
C ILE A 445 7.50 12.67 -4.82
N LEU A 446 6.35 13.32 -4.97
CA LEU A 446 6.03 14.12 -6.16
C LEU A 446 6.98 15.32 -6.32
N ASP A 447 7.28 16.06 -5.24
CA ASP A 447 8.24 17.17 -5.28
C ASP A 447 9.64 16.71 -5.67
N ASN A 448 10.15 15.62 -5.08
CA ASN A 448 11.46 15.08 -5.44
C ASN A 448 11.55 14.77 -6.95
N TRP A 449 10.52 14.15 -7.51
CA TRP A 449 10.46 13.87 -8.95
C TRP A 449 10.38 15.15 -9.79
N PHE A 450 9.63 16.17 -9.36
CA PHE A 450 9.63 17.47 -10.03
C PHE A 450 10.99 18.16 -10.02
N ARG A 451 11.77 18.04 -8.93
CA ARG A 451 13.15 18.53 -8.86
C ARG A 451 14.08 17.80 -9.84
N LYS A 452 13.78 16.54 -10.16
CA LYS A 452 14.46 15.71 -11.18
C LYS A 452 13.95 15.95 -12.62
N ASN A 453 13.36 17.11 -12.91
CA ASN A 453 12.83 17.47 -14.24
C ASN A 453 11.69 16.55 -14.76
N PHE A 454 10.97 15.87 -13.88
CA PHE A 454 9.78 15.12 -14.26
C PHE A 454 8.69 16.05 -14.79
N THR A 455 8.05 15.65 -15.89
CA THR A 455 6.94 16.39 -16.50
C THR A 455 5.91 15.42 -17.08
N ASP A 456 4.64 15.67 -16.76
CA ASP A 456 3.46 14.92 -17.23
C ASP A 456 2.60 15.74 -18.21
N ILE A 457 3.25 16.48 -19.11
CA ILE A 457 2.55 17.37 -20.05
C ILE A 457 1.72 16.59 -21.07
N LYS A 458 2.15 15.37 -21.43
CA LYS A 458 1.52 14.54 -22.46
C LYS A 458 0.34 13.72 -21.96
N GLU A 459 0.43 13.10 -20.77
CA GLU A 459 -0.63 12.21 -20.26
C GLU A 459 -1.59 12.94 -19.32
N LYS A 460 -1.17 14.03 -18.66
CA LYS A 460 -1.98 14.84 -17.71
C LYS A 460 -2.67 14.01 -16.62
N LYS A 461 -2.07 12.89 -16.23
CA LYS A 461 -2.56 11.98 -15.18
C LYS A 461 -2.29 12.52 -13.78
N ILE A 462 -1.17 13.19 -13.55
CA ILE A 462 -0.81 13.72 -12.23
C ILE A 462 -1.90 14.63 -11.65
N PRO A 463 -2.46 15.61 -12.39
CA PRO A 463 -3.65 16.34 -11.97
C PRO A 463 -4.78 15.48 -11.41
N ILE A 464 -5.13 14.39 -12.11
CA ILE A 464 -6.22 13.47 -11.75
C ILE A 464 -5.84 12.69 -10.48
N ILE A 465 -4.60 12.18 -10.43
CA ILE A 465 -4.08 11.43 -9.29
C ILE A 465 -4.02 12.32 -8.04
N SER A 466 -3.52 13.56 -8.15
CA SER A 466 -3.47 14.51 -7.04
C SER A 466 -4.86 14.88 -6.55
N ASN A 467 -5.84 15.01 -7.45
CA ASN A 467 -7.24 15.23 -7.08
C ASN A 467 -7.80 14.05 -6.26
N ASN A 468 -7.58 12.82 -6.71
CA ASN A 468 -8.03 11.62 -6.02
C ASN A 468 -7.34 11.44 -4.66
N TRP A 469 -6.02 11.59 -4.65
CA TRP A 469 -5.19 11.53 -3.43
C TRP A 469 -5.69 12.50 -2.38
N PHE A 470 -5.82 13.78 -2.72
CA PHE A 470 -6.19 14.80 -1.74
C PHE A 470 -7.64 14.63 -1.27
N THR A 471 -8.55 14.25 -2.18
CA THR A 471 -9.94 13.93 -1.82
C THR A 471 -10.02 12.77 -0.81
N ASN A 472 -9.19 11.75 -0.97
CA ASN A 472 -9.08 10.59 -0.09
C ASN A 472 -8.41 10.94 1.24
N LEU A 473 -7.32 11.72 1.21
CA LEU A 473 -6.68 12.25 2.43
C LEU A 473 -7.70 13.00 3.30
N LEU A 474 -8.47 13.90 2.70
CA LEU A 474 -9.48 14.68 3.42
C LEU A 474 -10.65 13.82 3.94
N SER A 475 -11.07 12.77 3.23
CA SER A 475 -12.13 11.88 3.74
C SER A 475 -11.65 11.06 4.94
N LYS A 476 -10.40 10.60 4.94
CA LYS A 476 -9.80 9.89 6.09
C LYS A 476 -9.63 10.80 7.30
N LEU A 477 -9.15 12.02 7.09
CA LEU A 477 -9.06 13.02 8.16
C LEU A 477 -10.42 13.34 8.78
N LYS A 478 -11.49 13.39 7.96
CA LYS A 478 -12.85 13.58 8.46
C LYS A 478 -13.28 12.45 9.40
N ASN A 479 -13.13 11.19 8.98
CA ASN A 479 -13.54 10.02 9.76
C ASN A 479 -12.80 9.89 11.11
N ILE A 480 -11.53 10.32 11.18
CA ILE A 480 -10.77 10.35 12.43
C ILE A 480 -11.34 11.41 13.39
N ASN A 481 -11.85 12.50 12.83
CA ASN A 481 -12.27 13.68 13.57
C ASN A 481 -13.79 13.74 13.86
N ASP A 482 -14.56 12.68 13.60
CA ASP A 482 -16.01 12.60 13.93
C ASP A 482 -16.32 12.82 15.44
N LYS A 483 -15.30 12.93 16.29
CA LYS A 483 -15.44 13.31 17.71
C LYS A 483 -15.40 14.83 17.98
N ASN A 484 -14.95 15.67 17.03
CA ASN A 484 -14.85 17.12 17.15
C ASN A 484 -15.09 17.78 15.77
N GLU A 485 -16.34 17.82 15.31
CA GLU A 485 -16.73 18.41 14.01
C GLU A 485 -16.24 19.86 13.83
N ASP A 486 -16.03 20.60 14.92
CA ASP A 486 -15.68 22.02 14.92
C ASP A 486 -14.29 22.35 14.33
N ASN A 487 -13.38 21.38 14.20
CA ASN A 487 -12.00 21.62 13.75
C ASN A 487 -11.66 21.11 12.33
N PHE A 488 -12.62 20.57 11.59
CA PHE A 488 -12.34 19.99 10.27
C PHE A 488 -11.82 21.03 9.26
N VAL A 489 -12.35 22.25 9.29
CA VAL A 489 -11.89 23.34 8.41
C VAL A 489 -10.43 23.67 8.68
N PHE A 490 -10.04 23.82 9.96
CA PHE A 490 -8.65 24.07 10.33
C PHE A 490 -7.72 22.95 9.85
N LEU A 491 -8.10 21.68 10.04
CA LEU A 491 -7.29 20.54 9.58
C LEU A 491 -7.04 20.57 8.07
N MET A 492 -8.05 20.95 7.26
CA MET A 492 -7.86 21.08 5.79
C MET A 492 -6.78 22.11 5.46
N PHE A 493 -6.80 23.27 6.12
CA PHE A 493 -5.81 24.32 5.89
C PHE A 493 -4.44 24.00 6.51
N GLN A 494 -4.39 23.26 7.61
CA GLN A 494 -3.14 22.74 8.15
C GLN A 494 -2.48 21.74 7.19
N GLN A 495 -3.25 20.94 6.46
CA GLN A 495 -2.70 20.11 5.38
C GLN A 495 -2.17 20.96 4.23
N LEU A 496 -2.91 21.99 3.80
CA LEU A 496 -2.44 22.92 2.78
C LEU A 496 -1.12 23.59 3.16
N GLU A 497 -0.98 24.02 4.41
CA GLU A 497 0.24 24.59 5.00
C GLU A 497 1.43 23.62 4.84
N ASN A 498 1.27 22.35 5.23
CA ASN A 498 2.33 21.35 5.13
C ASN A 498 2.73 21.04 3.67
N ILE A 499 1.76 21.14 2.76
CA ILE A 499 1.92 20.78 1.35
C ILE A 499 2.49 21.94 0.52
N TYR A 500 2.23 23.19 0.93
CA TYR A 500 2.58 24.39 0.15
C TYR A 500 4.07 24.49 -0.18
N PRO A 501 5.02 24.25 0.75
CA PRO A 501 6.46 24.30 0.43
C PRO A 501 6.90 23.26 -0.62
N LEU A 502 6.16 22.15 -0.77
CA LEU A 502 6.51 21.04 -1.65
C LEU A 502 5.93 21.23 -3.06
N ILE A 503 4.64 21.59 -3.16
CA ILE A 503 3.94 21.64 -4.45
C ILE A 503 3.19 22.96 -4.71
N GLY A 504 3.17 23.89 -3.76
CA GLY A 504 2.49 25.20 -3.87
C GLY A 504 3.01 26.06 -5.02
N TYR A 505 4.32 26.04 -5.27
CA TYR A 505 4.94 26.76 -6.39
C TYR A 505 4.52 26.24 -7.77
N ARG A 506 3.89 25.06 -7.85
CA ARG A 506 3.40 24.45 -9.09
C ARG A 506 1.93 24.80 -9.30
N ARG A 507 1.68 25.95 -9.94
CA ARG A 507 0.34 26.56 -10.11
C ARG A 507 -0.78 25.59 -10.52
N ASN A 508 -0.54 24.69 -11.47
CA ASN A 508 -1.58 23.75 -11.92
C ASN A 508 -2.00 22.75 -10.83
N ASN A 509 -1.04 22.20 -10.10
CA ASN A 509 -1.31 21.23 -9.02
C ASN A 509 -1.89 21.95 -7.81
N TRP A 510 -1.33 23.10 -7.45
CA TRP A 510 -1.85 23.93 -6.36
C TRP A 510 -3.31 24.31 -6.58
N ASN A 511 -3.67 24.81 -7.77
CA ASN A 511 -5.04 25.17 -8.11
C ASN A 511 -6.04 24.00 -7.98
N ILE A 512 -5.64 22.78 -8.31
CA ILE A 512 -6.50 21.59 -8.16
C ILE A 512 -6.76 21.34 -6.68
N ILE A 513 -5.71 21.34 -5.86
CA ILE A 513 -5.78 21.08 -4.43
C ILE A 513 -6.61 22.17 -3.73
N THR A 514 -6.36 23.44 -4.04
CA THR A 514 -7.11 24.56 -3.45
C THR A 514 -8.58 24.56 -3.88
N ASN A 515 -8.90 24.20 -5.13
CA ASN A 515 -10.29 24.05 -5.58
C ASN A 515 -11.04 22.96 -4.80
N ILE A 516 -10.38 21.85 -4.45
CA ILE A 516 -10.97 20.80 -3.60
C ILE A 516 -11.27 21.35 -2.21
N VAL A 517 -10.34 22.09 -1.60
CA VAL A 517 -10.55 22.73 -0.30
C VAL A 517 -11.69 23.74 -0.38
N ILE A 518 -11.71 24.63 -1.38
CA ILE A 518 -12.79 25.62 -1.58
C ILE A 518 -14.15 24.92 -1.61
N ASN A 519 -14.29 23.87 -2.41
CA ASN A 519 -15.57 23.15 -2.54
C ASN A 519 -15.96 22.41 -1.26
N ARG A 520 -15.00 21.81 -0.55
CA ARG A 520 -15.25 21.12 0.72
C ARG A 520 -15.61 22.10 1.85
N VAL A 521 -14.92 23.23 1.94
CA VAL A 521 -15.17 24.28 2.94
C VAL A 521 -16.53 24.92 2.70
N LYS A 522 -16.90 25.20 1.45
CA LYS A 522 -18.25 25.72 1.11
C LYS A 522 -19.39 24.77 1.48
N ALA A 523 -19.10 23.47 1.63
CA ALA A 523 -20.08 22.48 2.09
C ALA A 523 -20.16 22.38 3.63
N CYS A 524 -19.24 23.00 4.37
CA CYS A 524 -19.31 23.10 5.83
C CYS A 524 -20.34 24.15 6.28
N SER A 525 -20.77 24.05 7.54
CA SER A 525 -21.66 25.07 8.11
C SER A 525 -20.94 26.41 8.26
N GLU A 526 -21.69 27.51 8.12
CA GLU A 526 -21.17 28.88 8.29
C GLU A 526 -20.42 29.05 9.63
N THR A 527 -20.98 28.50 10.71
CA THR A 527 -20.39 28.55 12.05
C THR A 527 -19.03 27.86 12.13
N GLN A 528 -18.86 26.72 11.46
CA GLN A 528 -17.57 26.01 11.41
C GLN A 528 -16.51 26.78 10.62
N ILE A 529 -16.91 27.45 9.54
CA ILE A 529 -15.99 28.26 8.73
C ILE A 529 -15.53 29.46 9.55
N ILE A 530 -16.47 30.16 10.20
CA ILE A 530 -16.18 31.36 10.99
C ILE A 530 -15.34 31.02 12.23
N SER A 531 -15.68 29.95 12.95
CA SER A 531 -14.95 29.53 14.14
C SER A 531 -13.52 29.10 13.85
N ALA A 532 -13.23 28.62 12.64
CA ALA A 532 -11.87 28.21 12.24
C ALA A 532 -10.88 29.39 12.17
N THR A 533 -11.37 30.62 12.01
CA THR A 533 -10.53 31.83 11.86
C THR A 533 -9.48 31.95 12.97
N LYS A 534 -9.85 31.64 14.22
CA LYS A 534 -8.94 31.73 15.36
C LYS A 534 -7.71 30.81 15.27
N PHE A 535 -7.84 29.68 14.57
CA PHE A 535 -6.75 28.73 14.39
C PHE A 535 -5.94 29.00 13.11
N ILE A 536 -6.58 29.51 12.05
CA ILE A 536 -5.92 29.80 10.75
C ILE A 536 -4.84 30.88 10.90
N VAL A 537 -4.99 31.78 11.86
CA VAL A 537 -4.03 32.86 12.14
C VAL A 537 -2.66 32.31 12.51
N GLU A 538 -2.60 31.13 13.16
CA GLU A 538 -1.37 30.47 13.61
C GLU A 538 -0.55 29.84 12.47
N LEU A 539 -1.15 29.68 11.27
CA LEU A 539 -0.45 29.19 10.09
C LEU A 539 0.68 30.16 9.69
N LYS A 540 1.66 29.72 8.91
CA LYS A 540 2.81 30.53 8.49
C LYS A 540 2.70 30.94 7.03
N GLU A 541 2.20 30.08 6.16
CA GLU A 541 2.14 30.34 4.72
C GLU A 541 1.05 31.36 4.36
N GLN A 542 1.47 32.48 3.77
CA GLN A 542 0.59 33.62 3.49
C GLN A 542 -0.47 33.27 2.43
N GLU A 543 -0.11 32.52 1.40
CA GLU A 543 -1.01 32.11 0.33
C GLU A 543 -2.15 31.20 0.83
N VAL A 544 -1.88 30.42 1.88
CA VAL A 544 -2.89 29.57 2.55
C VAL A 544 -3.85 30.45 3.36
N LYS A 545 -3.34 31.48 4.06
CA LYS A 545 -4.16 32.47 4.77
C LYS A 545 -5.01 33.31 3.83
N GLU A 546 -4.46 33.76 2.71
CA GLU A 546 -5.17 34.53 1.68
C GLU A 546 -6.30 33.71 1.06
N LEU A 547 -6.07 32.42 0.80
CA LEU A 547 -7.11 31.51 0.35
C LEU A 547 -8.27 31.43 1.35
N PHE A 548 -7.98 31.23 2.64
CA PHE A 548 -9.02 31.23 3.68
C PHE A 548 -9.74 32.58 3.76
N SER A 549 -8.98 33.69 3.76
CA SER A 549 -9.50 35.07 3.77
C SER A 549 -10.49 35.30 2.64
N SER A 550 -10.20 34.81 1.43
CA SER A 550 -11.12 34.92 0.29
C SER A 550 -12.44 34.15 0.49
N ILE A 551 -12.38 32.96 1.11
CA ILE A 551 -13.55 32.12 1.35
C ILE A 551 -14.42 32.75 2.44
N ILE A 552 -13.83 33.16 3.57
CA ILE A 552 -14.60 33.74 4.68
C ILE A 552 -15.21 35.09 4.29
N LYS A 553 -14.51 35.93 3.50
CA LYS A 553 -15.07 37.17 2.93
C LYS A 553 -16.29 36.87 2.05
N GLY A 554 -16.22 35.83 1.22
CA GLY A 554 -17.35 35.36 0.43
C GLY A 554 -18.54 34.95 1.31
N VAL A 555 -18.33 34.09 2.31
CA VAL A 555 -19.38 33.65 3.24
C VAL A 555 -20.00 34.83 3.99
N LEU A 556 -19.17 35.74 4.51
CA LEU A 556 -19.64 36.92 5.24
C LEU A 556 -20.46 37.85 4.35
N SER A 557 -20.07 38.05 3.09
CA SER A 557 -20.81 38.91 2.15
C SER A 557 -22.27 38.47 1.92
N GLU A 558 -22.55 37.16 2.03
CA GLU A 558 -23.89 36.59 1.90
C GLU A 558 -24.75 36.80 3.16
N ILE A 559 -24.14 36.94 4.35
CA ILE A 559 -24.85 36.95 5.65
C ILE A 559 -24.88 38.31 6.36
N VAL A 560 -24.25 39.34 5.79
CA VAL A 560 -24.19 40.70 6.37
C VAL A 560 -25.58 41.34 6.53
N GLN A 561 -26.61 40.89 5.79
CA GLN A 561 -27.99 41.40 5.91
C GLN A 561 -28.99 40.28 6.27
N PRO A 562 -29.89 40.49 7.25
CA PRO A 562 -30.04 41.70 8.08
C PRO A 562 -28.97 41.82 9.18
N ILE A 563 -28.46 43.03 9.44
CA ILE A 563 -27.59 43.33 10.59
C ILE A 563 -28.41 43.09 11.86
N ASN A 564 -28.20 41.94 12.48
CA ASN A 564 -28.93 41.49 13.65
C ASN A 564 -27.99 40.91 14.70
N ASP A 565 -28.56 40.59 15.85
CA ASP A 565 -27.83 40.02 16.99
C ASP A 565 -27.09 38.72 16.63
N ARG A 566 -27.64 37.90 15.72
CA ARG A 566 -26.96 36.67 15.26
C ARG A 566 -25.70 36.97 14.45
N PHE A 567 -25.70 38.05 13.66
CA PHE A 567 -24.52 38.47 12.91
C PHE A 567 -23.43 39.00 13.86
N VAL A 568 -23.83 39.75 14.89
CA VAL A 568 -22.93 40.16 15.98
C VAL A 568 -22.30 38.95 16.66
N ASP A 569 -23.09 37.94 17.04
CA ASP A 569 -22.58 36.73 17.70
C ASP A 569 -21.55 35.99 16.82
N LYS A 570 -21.74 36.01 15.48
CA LYS A 570 -20.76 35.47 14.52
C LYS A 570 -19.45 36.27 14.49
N ILE A 571 -19.50 37.60 14.61
CA ILE A 571 -18.29 38.44 14.74
C ILE A 571 -17.54 38.10 16.03
N PHE A 572 -18.25 37.91 17.14
CA PHE A 572 -17.64 37.46 18.40
C PHE A 572 -16.98 36.10 18.25
N MET A 573 -17.65 35.16 17.58
CA MET A 573 -17.10 33.83 17.28
C MET A 573 -15.81 33.90 16.45
N MET A 574 -15.79 34.75 15.41
CA MET A 574 -14.62 34.96 14.56
C MET A 574 -13.41 35.49 15.36
N CYS A 575 -13.66 36.41 16.27
CA CYS A 575 -12.64 37.02 17.13
C CYS A 575 -12.36 36.23 18.43
N ASP A 576 -12.99 35.07 18.62
CA ASP A 576 -12.95 34.23 19.84
C ASP A 576 -13.22 35.02 21.14
N CYS A 577 -14.13 36.00 21.08
CA CYS A 577 -14.49 36.87 22.20
C CYS A 577 -15.61 36.24 23.05
N LYS A 578 -15.47 36.29 24.39
CA LYS A 578 -16.44 35.70 25.35
C LYS A 578 -17.16 36.72 26.24
N GLY A 579 -16.81 38.00 26.15
CA GLY A 579 -17.44 39.09 26.91
C GLY A 579 -18.33 39.98 26.03
N ASP A 580 -18.70 41.16 26.52
CA ASP A 580 -19.54 42.12 25.80
C ASP A 580 -18.74 43.08 24.90
N THR A 581 -17.42 43.16 25.10
CA THR A 581 -16.51 44.00 24.32
C THR A 581 -15.82 43.20 23.23
N LEU A 582 -15.84 43.71 21.99
CA LEU A 582 -15.13 43.09 20.87
C LEU A 582 -13.63 43.38 20.96
N LYS A 583 -12.82 42.34 21.23
CA LYS A 583 -11.36 42.44 21.23
C LYS A 583 -10.80 41.76 19.98
N VAL A 584 -10.41 42.54 18.99
CA VAL A 584 -9.89 42.05 17.71
C VAL A 584 -8.48 41.47 17.93
N PRO A 585 -8.29 40.15 17.73
CA PRO A 585 -7.09 39.46 18.21
C PRO A 585 -5.87 39.63 17.29
N ASN A 586 -6.06 39.89 16.00
CA ASN A 586 -4.99 39.93 15.00
C ASN A 586 -5.41 40.72 13.74
N THR A 587 -4.45 40.98 12.86
CA THR A 587 -4.64 41.75 11.61
C THR A 587 -5.59 41.06 10.63
N MET A 588 -5.65 39.73 10.60
CA MET A 588 -6.55 39.00 9.69
C MET A 588 -8.02 39.21 10.08
N CYS A 589 -8.34 39.13 11.38
CA CYS A 589 -9.68 39.47 11.87
C CYS A 589 -10.02 40.94 11.57
N GLU A 590 -9.06 41.85 11.73
CA GLU A 590 -9.24 43.26 11.40
C GLU A 590 -9.54 43.47 9.90
N GLU A 591 -8.77 42.85 9.00
CA GLU A 591 -9.00 42.91 7.55
C GLU A 591 -10.39 42.41 7.16
N ILE A 592 -10.88 41.36 7.83
CA ILE A 592 -12.22 40.82 7.61
C ILE A 592 -13.28 41.81 8.12
N LEU A 593 -13.08 42.46 9.27
CA LEU A 593 -13.97 43.51 9.78
C LEU A 593 -13.99 44.73 8.86
N CYS A 594 -12.84 45.15 8.33
CA CYS A 594 -12.76 46.21 7.30
C CYS A 594 -13.53 45.83 6.03
N TYR A 595 -13.47 44.56 5.61
CA TYR A 595 -14.27 44.06 4.50
C TYR A 595 -15.78 44.05 4.82
N ILE A 596 -16.18 43.75 6.05
CA ILE A 596 -17.57 43.88 6.50
C ILE A 596 -18.01 45.35 6.41
N MET A 597 -17.21 46.31 6.90
CA MET A 597 -17.51 47.74 6.78
C MET A 597 -17.72 48.17 5.32
N PHE A 598 -16.83 47.73 4.43
CA PHE A 598 -16.94 48.02 3.00
C PHE A 598 -18.19 47.40 2.37
N THR A 599 -18.53 46.16 2.73
CA THR A 599 -19.74 45.47 2.27
C THR A 599 -21.00 46.19 2.72
N ILE A 600 -21.08 46.58 4.00
CA ILE A 600 -22.22 47.33 4.54
C ILE A 600 -22.36 48.68 3.83
N GLN A 601 -21.25 49.40 3.63
CA GLN A 601 -21.25 50.69 2.93
C GLN A 601 -21.83 50.58 1.51
N ASN A 602 -21.41 49.57 0.74
CA ASN A 602 -21.87 49.39 -0.64
C ASN A 602 -23.33 48.95 -0.72
N GLN A 603 -23.82 48.22 0.29
CA GLN A 603 -25.20 47.76 0.34
C GLN A 603 -26.16 48.83 0.89
N MET A 604 -25.69 49.71 1.77
CA MET A 604 -26.45 50.83 2.34
C MET A 604 -26.19 52.15 1.61
N PHE A 605 -26.25 52.16 0.28
CA PHE A 605 -26.13 53.42 -0.48
C PHE A 605 -27.36 54.30 -0.23
N LEU A 606 -27.38 54.99 0.91
CA LEU A 606 -28.47 55.85 1.36
C LEU A 606 -28.24 57.24 0.75
N SER A 607 -29.19 57.68 -0.07
CA SER A 607 -29.19 59.01 -0.68
C SER A 607 -29.73 60.10 0.26
N ASP A 608 -30.38 59.71 1.36
CA ASP A 608 -31.00 60.62 2.33
C ASP A 608 -30.35 60.47 3.72
N THR A 609 -29.96 61.61 4.31
CA THR A 609 -29.42 61.73 5.67
C THR A 609 -30.38 61.20 6.74
N LEU A 610 -31.69 61.26 6.50
CA LEU A 610 -32.72 60.81 7.45
C LEU A 610 -32.74 59.27 7.56
N GLU A 611 -32.62 58.58 6.43
CA GLU A 611 -32.55 57.12 6.40
C GLU A 611 -31.25 56.61 7.03
N GLU A 612 -30.16 57.38 6.93
CA GLU A 612 -28.87 57.07 7.53
C GLU A 612 -28.95 57.04 9.06
N TYR A 613 -29.48 58.08 9.70
CA TYR A 613 -29.63 58.12 11.17
C TYR A 613 -30.51 56.99 11.71
N LEU A 614 -31.61 56.69 11.03
CA LEU A 614 -32.54 55.64 11.46
C LEU A 614 -31.93 54.24 11.28
N SER A 615 -31.20 54.01 10.20
CA SER A 615 -30.50 52.74 9.96
C SER A 615 -29.45 52.46 11.04
N ILE A 616 -28.73 53.52 11.45
CA ILE A 616 -27.74 53.48 12.51
C ILE A 616 -28.39 53.07 13.85
N ILE A 617 -29.46 53.76 14.27
CA ILE A 617 -30.12 53.45 15.56
C ILE A 617 -30.78 52.06 15.54
N LYS A 618 -31.39 51.65 14.42
CA LYS A 618 -31.97 50.30 14.26
C LYS A 618 -30.95 49.19 14.49
N SER A 619 -29.69 49.43 14.14
CA SER A 619 -28.58 48.48 14.32
C SER A 619 -27.68 48.84 15.51
N SER A 620 -28.24 49.53 16.52
CA SER A 620 -27.50 50.10 17.66
C SER A 620 -26.53 49.12 18.33
N ARG A 621 -26.93 47.88 18.61
CA ARG A 621 -26.06 46.86 19.22
C ARG A 621 -24.81 46.60 18.40
N PHE A 622 -24.94 46.46 17.08
CA PHE A 622 -23.81 46.25 16.19
C PHE A 622 -22.84 47.43 16.22
N TRP A 623 -23.35 48.66 16.15
CA TRP A 623 -22.52 49.86 16.15
C TRP A 623 -21.84 50.13 17.49
N ILE A 624 -22.50 49.89 18.62
CA ILE A 624 -21.87 49.94 19.95
C ILE A 624 -20.65 49.03 19.99
N ILE A 625 -20.80 47.79 19.51
CA ILE A 625 -19.75 46.77 19.52
C ILE A 625 -18.61 47.13 18.55
N MET A 626 -18.92 47.58 17.34
CA MET A 626 -17.91 47.92 16.34
C MET A 626 -17.14 49.20 16.70
N LEU A 627 -17.82 50.24 17.18
CA LEU A 627 -17.20 51.53 17.53
C LEU A 627 -16.35 51.45 18.81
N ASN A 628 -16.66 50.50 19.70
CA ASN A 628 -15.90 50.24 20.93
C ASN A 628 -14.94 49.05 20.79
N ALA A 629 -14.66 48.60 19.56
CA ALA A 629 -13.74 47.50 19.34
C ALA A 629 -12.31 47.88 19.80
N THR A 630 -11.66 46.97 20.53
CA THR A 630 -10.30 47.12 21.05
C THR A 630 -9.36 46.05 20.47
N GLY A 631 -8.04 46.15 20.70
CA GLY A 631 -7.06 45.21 20.16
C GLY A 631 -6.47 45.71 18.84
N ASN A 632 -6.48 44.87 17.79
CA ASN A 632 -5.94 45.21 16.47
C ASN A 632 -7.02 45.93 15.63
N VAL A 633 -7.10 47.25 15.75
CA VAL A 633 -8.19 48.08 15.21
C VAL A 633 -7.71 49.38 14.52
N GLU A 634 -6.41 49.51 14.24
CA GLU A 634 -5.83 50.68 13.59
C GLU A 634 -6.49 50.94 12.21
N ASN A 635 -6.49 49.95 11.33
CA ASN A 635 -7.11 50.04 10.01
C ASN A 635 -8.65 50.15 10.09
N LEU A 636 -9.26 49.52 11.09
CA LEU A 636 -10.70 49.62 11.31
C LEU A 636 -11.10 51.06 11.68
N LYS A 637 -10.36 51.71 12.58
CA LYS A 637 -10.57 53.11 12.97
C LYS A 637 -10.23 54.11 11.85
N GLU A 638 -9.33 53.74 10.95
CA GLU A 638 -9.02 54.51 9.74
C GLU A 638 -10.05 54.36 8.61
N ASN A 639 -10.90 53.34 8.68
CA ASN A 639 -11.89 53.06 7.65
C ASN A 639 -12.85 54.28 7.44
N PRO A 640 -13.05 54.75 6.19
CA PRO A 640 -13.89 55.91 5.92
C PRO A 640 -15.34 55.75 6.39
N TYR A 641 -15.90 54.55 6.28
CA TYR A 641 -17.27 54.29 6.67
C TYR A 641 -17.42 54.25 8.19
N TYR A 642 -16.46 53.63 8.90
CA TYR A 642 -16.40 53.68 10.36
C TYR A 642 -16.42 55.14 10.87
N ARG A 643 -15.57 56.00 10.30
CA ARG A 643 -15.51 57.43 10.66
C ARG A 643 -16.81 58.17 10.33
N ARG A 644 -17.45 57.86 9.20
CA ARG A 644 -18.74 58.44 8.82
C ARG A 644 -19.82 58.10 9.84
N ILE A 645 -19.93 56.84 10.27
CA ILE A 645 -20.93 56.41 11.27
C ILE A 645 -20.65 57.05 12.64
N LYS A 646 -19.38 57.13 13.05
CA LYS A 646 -18.99 57.83 14.29
C LYS A 646 -19.41 59.30 14.24
N MET A 647 -19.13 60.01 13.13
CA MET A 647 -19.51 61.41 12.96
C MET A 647 -21.02 61.62 12.90
N ALA A 648 -21.75 60.74 12.19
CA ALA A 648 -23.21 60.79 12.14
C ALA A 648 -23.84 60.61 13.53
N THR A 649 -23.26 59.73 14.37
CA THR A 649 -23.74 59.52 15.75
C THR A 649 -23.53 60.75 16.62
N ILE A 650 -22.36 61.40 16.51
CA ILE A 650 -22.05 62.65 17.23
C ILE A 650 -22.97 63.78 16.76
N GLU A 651 -23.14 63.93 15.44
CA GLU A 651 -24.01 64.96 14.88
C GLU A 651 -25.47 64.76 15.33
N LEU A 652 -25.96 63.52 15.36
CA LEU A 652 -27.30 63.24 15.84
C LEU A 652 -27.48 63.56 17.34
N ASN A 653 -26.49 63.22 18.18
CA ASN A 653 -26.49 63.61 19.59
C ASN A 653 -26.57 65.14 19.75
N ARG A 654 -25.79 65.87 18.95
CA ARG A 654 -25.78 67.33 18.92
C ARG A 654 -27.14 67.92 18.50
N LEU A 655 -27.75 67.39 17.44
CA LEU A 655 -29.06 67.82 16.96
C LEU A 655 -30.16 67.66 18.02
N LEU A 656 -30.11 66.60 18.82
CA LEU A 656 -31.06 66.36 19.90
C LEU A 656 -30.84 67.34 21.07
N LEU A 657 -29.60 67.54 21.52
CA LEU A 657 -29.25 68.45 22.62
C LEU A 657 -29.56 69.91 22.31
N GLU A 658 -29.18 70.37 21.12
CA GLU A 658 -29.44 71.73 20.65
C GLU A 658 -30.91 71.95 20.26
N LYS A 659 -31.72 70.89 20.26
CA LYS A 659 -33.12 70.87 19.82
C LYS A 659 -33.26 71.35 18.37
N THR A 660 -32.21 71.21 17.55
CA THR A 660 -32.19 71.62 16.14
C THR A 660 -32.61 70.51 15.18
N ILE A 661 -32.98 69.35 15.71
CA ILE A 661 -33.53 68.23 14.94
C ILE A 661 -34.88 68.60 14.29
N ASN A 662 -35.13 68.08 13.08
CA ASN A 662 -36.43 68.25 12.43
C ASN A 662 -37.50 67.33 13.06
N MET A 663 -38.77 67.75 13.00
CA MET A 663 -39.85 67.09 13.72
C MET A 663 -40.14 65.66 13.20
N ARG A 664 -39.96 65.39 11.90
CA ARG A 664 -40.14 64.04 11.35
C ARG A 664 -39.07 63.06 11.84
N LEU A 665 -37.81 63.47 11.81
CA LEU A 665 -36.71 62.64 12.30
C LEU A 665 -36.84 62.43 13.81
N LEU A 666 -37.21 63.46 14.57
CA LEU A 666 -37.46 63.35 16.00
C LEU A 666 -38.57 62.34 16.29
N GLN A 667 -39.71 62.42 15.59
CA GLN A 667 -40.81 61.45 15.71
C GLN A 667 -40.31 60.01 15.58
N GLN A 668 -39.56 59.72 14.51
CA GLN A 668 -39.09 58.37 14.21
C GLN A 668 -37.99 57.89 15.16
N ILE A 669 -37.20 58.79 15.74
CA ILE A 669 -36.23 58.46 16.78
C ILE A 669 -36.93 58.19 18.11
N LEU A 670 -38.00 58.91 18.41
CA LEU A 670 -38.77 58.71 19.63
C LEU A 670 -39.59 57.39 19.61
N ASP A 671 -39.71 56.70 18.47
CA ASP A 671 -40.24 55.33 18.43
C ASP A 671 -39.39 54.33 19.24
N PHE A 672 -38.10 54.62 19.45
CA PHE A 672 -37.20 53.81 20.28
C PHE A 672 -37.37 54.15 21.77
N SER A 673 -37.08 53.22 22.68
CA SER A 673 -37.21 53.49 24.12
C SER A 673 -36.08 54.40 24.65
N ASP A 674 -36.35 55.10 25.75
CA ASP A 674 -35.37 56.01 26.36
C ASP A 674 -34.10 55.30 26.76
N GLU A 675 -34.23 54.06 27.25
CA GLU A 675 -33.08 53.21 27.58
C GLU A 675 -32.25 52.87 26.35
N GLN A 676 -32.90 52.56 25.22
CA GLN A 676 -32.20 52.21 23.97
C GLN A 676 -31.42 53.40 23.43
N LEU A 677 -32.05 54.57 23.37
CA LEU A 677 -31.43 55.80 22.90
C LEU A 677 -30.30 56.25 23.81
N PHE A 678 -30.54 56.31 25.12
CA PHE A 678 -29.53 56.67 26.10
C PHE A 678 -28.32 55.76 26.01
N ARG A 679 -28.53 54.43 26.05
CA ARG A 679 -27.45 53.46 25.98
C ARG A 679 -26.68 53.56 24.66
N TYR A 680 -27.37 53.78 23.55
CA TYR A 680 -26.71 53.95 22.26
C TYR A 680 -25.73 55.13 22.26
N PHE A 681 -26.18 56.33 22.62
CA PHE A 681 -25.30 57.51 22.64
C PHE A 681 -24.24 57.43 23.75
N HIS A 682 -24.62 56.97 24.93
CA HIS A 682 -23.70 56.80 26.05
C HIS A 682 -22.56 55.85 25.70
N ASP A 683 -22.87 54.66 25.17
CA ASP A 683 -21.85 53.65 24.93
C ASP A 683 -21.02 53.95 23.69
N THR A 684 -21.58 54.59 22.65
CA THR A 684 -20.81 54.93 21.43
C THR A 684 -19.93 56.18 21.55
N ILE A 685 -20.27 57.11 22.45
CA ILE A 685 -19.56 58.40 22.62
C ILE A 685 -18.71 58.41 23.91
N GLY A 686 -19.17 57.75 24.98
CA GLY A 686 -18.76 58.02 26.37
C GLY A 686 -17.40 57.52 26.84
N GLU A 687 -16.73 56.60 26.15
CA GLU A 687 -15.46 56.03 26.64
C GLU A 687 -14.19 56.53 25.92
N ASP A 688 -14.23 56.78 24.60
CA ASP A 688 -13.01 57.00 23.78
C ASP A 688 -12.74 58.48 23.41
N ASN A 689 -13.64 59.42 23.69
CA ASN A 689 -13.51 60.82 23.23
C ASN A 689 -12.72 61.73 24.19
N LYS A 690 -12.11 61.22 25.28
CA LYS A 690 -11.22 62.03 26.12
C LYS A 690 -9.87 62.34 25.48
N GLU A 691 -9.43 61.57 24.48
CA GLU A 691 -8.11 61.73 23.85
C GLU A 691 -8.12 62.65 22.61
N ASN A 692 -9.27 62.85 21.98
CA ASN A 692 -9.40 63.80 20.87
C ASN A 692 -10.10 65.05 21.39
N ASN A 693 -9.37 66.16 21.51
CA ASN A 693 -9.83 67.51 21.91
C ASN A 693 -10.86 68.15 20.94
N PHE A 694 -11.79 67.37 20.41
CA PHE A 694 -12.91 67.84 19.61
C PHE A 694 -14.18 67.68 20.43
N PHE A 695 -14.52 68.78 21.11
CA PHE A 695 -15.78 69.09 21.81
C PHE A 695 -15.97 68.53 23.23
N ASP A 696 -16.35 69.44 24.16
CA ASP A 696 -16.99 69.14 25.45
C ASP A 696 -18.38 68.53 25.19
N ASP A 697 -18.45 67.39 24.50
CA ASP A 697 -19.71 66.78 24.08
C ASP A 697 -20.44 66.23 25.31
N VAL A 698 -21.36 67.05 25.83
CA VAL A 698 -22.42 66.61 26.73
C VAL A 698 -23.17 65.49 26.00
N ILE A 699 -23.30 64.33 26.63
CA ILE A 699 -24.09 63.22 26.09
C ILE A 699 -25.54 63.43 26.51
N ILE A 700 -26.48 63.16 25.60
CA ILE A 700 -27.89 63.24 25.92
C ILE A 700 -28.25 62.32 27.11
N SER A 701 -28.86 62.90 28.15
CA SER A 701 -29.29 62.17 29.33
C SER A 701 -30.68 61.58 29.15
N LYS A 702 -31.07 60.63 30.02
CA LYS A 702 -32.45 60.12 30.05
C LYS A 702 -33.46 61.23 30.29
N ASP A 703 -33.13 62.18 31.17
CA ASP A 703 -33.98 63.33 31.47
C ASP A 703 -34.16 64.24 30.25
N GLU A 704 -33.11 64.45 29.46
CA GLU A 704 -33.20 65.26 28.23
C GLU A 704 -34.04 64.55 27.16
N ILE A 705 -33.94 63.22 27.03
CA ILE A 705 -34.81 62.44 26.12
C ILE A 705 -36.28 62.56 26.55
N LEU A 706 -36.57 62.49 27.85
CA LEU A 706 -37.92 62.71 28.37
C LEU A 706 -38.43 64.12 28.03
N ILE A 707 -37.61 65.14 28.21
CA ILE A 707 -37.95 66.52 27.81
C ILE A 707 -38.24 66.60 26.31
N LEU A 708 -37.45 65.95 25.46
CA LEU A 708 -37.70 65.94 24.01
C LEU A 708 -39.02 65.26 23.65
N ARG A 709 -39.40 64.19 24.36
CA ARG A 709 -40.72 63.56 24.20
C ARG A 709 -41.85 64.48 24.61
N GLU A 710 -41.73 65.13 25.77
CA GLU A 710 -42.73 66.07 26.25
C GLU A 710 -42.90 67.21 25.24
N LEU A 711 -41.81 67.80 24.76
CA LEU A 711 -41.86 68.88 23.77
C LEU A 711 -42.48 68.42 22.43
N TYR A 712 -42.18 67.21 21.98
CA TYR A 712 -42.77 66.65 20.77
C TYR A 712 -44.27 66.39 20.94
N ASN A 713 -44.66 65.78 22.06
CA ASN A 713 -46.05 65.49 22.38
C ASN A 713 -46.87 66.78 22.54
N ASP A 714 -46.32 67.79 23.23
CA ASP A 714 -46.95 69.10 23.39
C ASP A 714 -47.19 69.78 22.03
N TYR A 715 -46.22 69.69 21.12
CA TYR A 715 -46.38 70.16 19.75
C TYR A 715 -47.51 69.45 19.00
N GLU A 716 -47.53 68.12 19.05
CA GLU A 716 -48.55 67.31 18.37
C GLU A 716 -49.94 67.59 18.95
N ILE A 717 -50.07 67.63 20.27
CA ILE A 717 -51.30 67.98 20.99
C ILE A 717 -51.76 69.38 20.58
N GLN A 718 -50.86 70.37 20.56
CA GLN A 718 -51.23 71.74 20.22
C GLN A 718 -51.71 71.89 18.76
N LEU A 719 -51.07 71.20 17.81
CA LEU A 719 -51.54 71.15 16.42
C LEU A 719 -52.93 70.52 16.31
N ASN A 720 -53.14 69.39 16.99
CA ASN A 720 -54.43 68.69 16.99
C ASN A 720 -55.53 69.55 17.64
N GLN A 721 -55.25 70.18 18.78
CA GLN A 721 -56.16 71.10 19.46
C GLN A 721 -56.59 72.27 18.57
N LEU A 722 -55.63 72.89 17.86
CA LEU A 722 -55.91 73.98 16.93
C LEU A 722 -56.74 73.49 15.74
N LEU A 723 -56.38 72.36 15.16
CA LEU A 723 -57.11 71.77 14.03
C LEU A 723 -58.55 71.43 14.40
N ASP A 724 -58.76 70.78 15.55
CA ASP A 724 -60.07 70.43 16.08
C ASP A 724 -60.89 71.67 16.43
N PHE A 725 -60.26 72.71 16.97
CA PHE A 725 -60.91 73.98 17.23
C PHE A 725 -61.43 74.63 15.94
N TYR A 726 -60.58 74.74 14.91
CA TYR A 726 -60.98 75.36 13.64
C TYR A 726 -62.05 74.55 12.90
N ASN A 727 -61.90 73.21 12.85
CA ASN A 727 -62.88 72.33 12.21
C ASN A 727 -64.20 72.25 12.98
N GLY A 728 -64.16 72.19 14.31
CA GLY A 728 -65.34 71.94 15.15
C GLY A 728 -66.13 73.19 15.53
N PHE A 729 -65.44 74.32 15.73
CA PHE A 729 -66.03 75.52 16.32
C PHE A 729 -66.07 76.71 15.35
N CYS A 730 -65.21 76.76 14.34
CA CYS A 730 -65.09 77.90 13.43
C CYS A 730 -65.53 77.63 11.98
N SER A 731 -65.99 76.42 11.64
CA SER A 731 -66.22 75.99 10.24
C SER A 731 -67.57 76.35 9.64
N ASP A 732 -68.34 77.23 10.28
CA ASP A 732 -69.59 77.73 9.72
C ASP A 732 -69.34 78.67 8.53
N SER A 733 -70.24 78.69 7.55
CA SER A 733 -70.08 79.49 6.33
C SER A 733 -70.03 81.00 6.58
N LYS A 734 -70.50 81.48 7.74
CA LYS A 734 -70.38 82.88 8.13
C LYS A 734 -68.96 83.30 8.57
N VAL A 735 -68.07 82.35 8.83
CA VAL A 735 -66.68 82.60 9.25
C VAL A 735 -65.77 82.59 8.03
N ILE A 736 -65.31 83.78 7.62
CA ILE A 736 -64.68 83.99 6.30
C ILE A 736 -63.20 83.63 6.24
N ASP A 737 -62.47 83.64 7.36
CA ASP A 737 -61.01 83.47 7.40
C ASP A 737 -60.53 82.09 7.89
N VAL A 738 -61.43 81.21 8.37
CA VAL A 738 -61.08 79.91 8.97
C VAL A 738 -60.26 78.99 8.04
N ASN A 739 -60.51 79.04 6.73
CA ASN A 739 -59.78 78.23 5.76
C ASN A 739 -58.28 78.57 5.71
N ASN A 740 -57.89 79.82 6.02
CA ASN A 740 -56.49 80.20 6.09
C ASN A 740 -55.79 79.53 7.29
N TYR A 741 -56.48 79.46 8.44
CA TYR A 741 -55.99 78.79 9.64
C TYR A 741 -55.87 77.27 9.48
N ILE A 742 -56.89 76.62 8.91
CA ILE A 742 -56.86 75.17 8.65
C ILE A 742 -55.73 74.82 7.67
N ARG A 743 -55.54 75.63 6.61
CA ARG A 743 -54.48 75.41 5.64
C ARG A 743 -53.09 75.53 6.27
N ASP A 744 -52.86 76.54 7.12
CA ASP A 744 -51.56 76.74 7.79
C ASP A 744 -51.22 75.54 8.70
N ILE A 745 -52.16 75.09 9.53
CA ILE A 745 -51.96 73.90 10.39
C ILE A 745 -51.68 72.65 9.57
N ARG A 746 -52.47 72.39 8.51
CA ARG A 746 -52.23 71.24 7.63
C ARG A 746 -50.88 71.32 6.94
N GLN A 747 -50.45 72.50 6.49
CA GLN A 747 -49.11 72.69 5.92
C GLN A 747 -48.00 72.38 6.93
N ARG A 748 -48.15 72.82 8.20
CA ARG A 748 -47.20 72.49 9.27
C ARG A 748 -47.16 71.00 9.61
N MET A 749 -48.30 70.31 9.54
CA MET A 749 -48.38 68.86 9.73
C MET A 749 -47.75 68.10 8.55
N GLU A 750 -48.03 68.51 7.31
CA GLU A 750 -47.53 67.86 6.08
C GLU A 750 -46.03 68.10 5.82
N HIS A 751 -45.48 69.23 6.26
CA HIS A 751 -44.07 69.61 6.05
C HIS A 751 -43.24 69.55 7.34
N SER A 752 -43.50 68.57 8.21
CA SER A 752 -42.79 68.40 9.49
C SER A 752 -41.27 68.21 9.32
N ASP A 753 -40.81 67.77 8.15
CA ASP A 753 -39.41 67.64 7.74
C ASP A 753 -38.66 68.98 7.73
N ASN A 754 -39.39 70.08 7.50
CA ASN A 754 -38.84 71.44 7.44
C ASN A 754 -39.01 72.19 8.77
N VAL A 755 -39.72 71.60 9.74
CA VAL A 755 -39.95 72.20 11.05
C VAL A 755 -38.87 71.72 12.02
N ILE A 756 -38.16 72.66 12.62
CA ILE A 756 -37.13 72.38 13.63
C ILE A 756 -37.73 72.53 15.03
N LEU A 757 -37.43 71.59 15.94
CA LEU A 757 -37.98 71.60 17.31
C LEU A 757 -37.75 72.93 18.03
N ARG A 758 -36.54 73.50 17.96
CA ARG A 758 -36.20 74.80 18.57
C ARG A 758 -37.05 75.96 18.03
N GLN A 759 -37.49 75.91 16.77
CA GLN A 759 -38.38 76.94 16.22
C GLN A 759 -39.77 76.84 16.82
N VAL A 760 -40.28 75.63 17.04
CA VAL A 760 -41.59 75.40 17.69
C VAL A 760 -41.63 75.99 19.11
N MET A 761 -40.49 76.05 19.78
CA MET A 761 -40.37 76.63 21.12
C MET A 761 -40.39 78.16 21.14
N THR A 762 -40.32 78.84 19.99
CA THR A 762 -40.39 80.31 19.93
C THR A 762 -41.82 80.78 19.77
N GLN A 763 -42.13 81.94 20.36
CA GLN A 763 -43.44 82.56 20.25
C GLN A 763 -43.76 82.96 18.81
N ASP A 764 -42.74 83.29 18.01
CA ASP A 764 -42.88 83.67 16.60
C ASP A 764 -43.48 82.56 15.75
N TYR A 765 -43.13 81.29 16.01
CA TYR A 765 -43.67 80.16 15.26
C TYR A 765 -45.20 80.07 15.40
N TRP A 766 -45.71 80.33 16.60
CA TRP A 766 -47.15 80.27 16.90
C TRP A 766 -47.90 81.59 16.71
N SER A 767 -47.21 82.68 16.34
CA SER A 767 -47.78 84.03 16.23
C SER A 767 -49.08 84.08 15.40
N PHE A 768 -49.19 83.30 14.32
CA PHE A 768 -50.41 83.22 13.51
C PHE A 768 -51.61 82.62 14.26
N HIS A 769 -51.36 81.71 15.20
CA HIS A 769 -52.37 81.00 15.99
C HIS A 769 -52.49 81.49 17.44
N GLU A 770 -51.64 82.41 17.87
CA GLU A 770 -51.47 82.81 19.27
C GLU A 770 -52.80 83.20 19.94
N LYS A 771 -53.60 84.00 19.25
CA LYS A 771 -54.92 84.44 19.73
C LYS A 771 -55.97 83.31 19.77
N SER A 772 -55.72 82.18 19.12
CA SER A 772 -56.59 81.00 19.16
C SER A 772 -56.20 79.97 20.21
N LEU A 773 -54.94 79.95 20.66
CA LEU A 773 -54.38 78.87 21.47
C LEU A 773 -55.18 78.57 22.75
N GLN A 774 -55.47 79.59 23.56
CA GLN A 774 -56.15 79.37 24.84
C GLN A 774 -57.57 78.84 24.64
N SER A 775 -58.29 79.36 23.66
CA SER A 775 -59.64 78.92 23.33
C SER A 775 -59.65 77.55 22.70
N ALA A 776 -58.67 77.21 21.87
CA ALA A 776 -58.50 75.86 21.33
C ALA A 776 -58.26 74.83 22.44
N ARG A 777 -57.40 75.12 23.42
CA ARG A 777 -57.16 74.28 24.61
C ARG A 777 -58.45 74.06 25.42
N ASN A 778 -59.12 75.13 25.79
CA ASN A 778 -60.36 75.07 26.58
C ASN A 778 -61.47 74.33 25.82
N CYS A 779 -61.62 74.60 24.52
CA CYS A 779 -62.59 73.91 23.67
C CYS A 779 -62.26 72.43 23.57
N TYR A 780 -60.99 72.05 23.41
CA TYR A 780 -60.58 70.65 23.32
C TYR A 780 -60.94 69.86 24.59
N GLU A 781 -60.65 70.41 25.78
CA GLU A 781 -61.01 69.80 27.06
C GLU A 781 -62.52 69.70 27.28
N LEU A 782 -63.27 70.75 26.95
CA LEU A 782 -64.71 70.82 27.22
C LEU A 782 -65.57 70.19 26.10
N ASN A 783 -64.99 69.86 24.94
CA ASN A 783 -65.68 69.37 23.76
C ASN A 783 -66.50 68.11 24.06
N GLU A 784 -66.04 67.23 24.95
CA GLU A 784 -66.74 66.00 25.26
C GLU A 784 -68.09 66.22 25.97
N THR A 785 -68.31 67.41 26.53
CA THR A 785 -69.52 67.70 27.28
C THR A 785 -70.63 68.22 26.36
N LEU A 786 -71.78 67.53 26.36
CA LEU A 786 -72.95 67.92 25.55
C LEU A 786 -73.46 69.32 25.93
N ILE A 787 -73.37 69.66 27.22
CA ILE A 787 -73.79 70.96 27.76
C ILE A 787 -72.98 72.10 27.13
N PHE A 788 -71.64 71.99 27.12
CA PHE A 788 -70.77 73.00 26.51
C PHE A 788 -71.07 73.16 25.01
N ARG A 789 -71.21 72.05 24.27
CA ARG A 789 -71.55 72.08 22.84
C ARG A 789 -72.87 72.79 22.56
N ASN A 790 -73.88 72.57 23.40
CA ASN A 790 -75.19 73.20 23.25
C ASN A 790 -75.11 74.71 23.53
N ILE A 791 -74.44 75.11 24.61
CA ILE A 791 -74.22 76.53 24.95
C ILE A 791 -73.44 77.21 23.83
N TYR A 792 -72.38 76.59 23.33
CA TYR A 792 -71.61 77.11 22.21
C TYR A 792 -72.49 77.34 20.98
N LYS A 793 -73.26 76.33 20.54
CA LYS A 793 -74.12 76.44 19.35
C LYS A 793 -75.16 77.56 19.47
N THR A 794 -75.80 77.70 20.62
CA THR A 794 -76.78 78.77 20.86
C THR A 794 -76.12 80.14 20.79
N ASN A 795 -75.03 80.34 21.54
CA ASN A 795 -74.33 81.63 21.55
C ASN A 795 -73.70 81.97 20.19
N PHE A 796 -73.18 80.96 19.49
CA PHE A 796 -72.64 81.15 18.14
C PHE A 796 -73.74 81.55 17.16
N HIS A 797 -74.95 81.00 17.24
CA HIS A 797 -76.05 81.39 16.36
C HIS A 797 -76.54 82.82 16.64
N ASP A 798 -76.62 83.20 17.92
CA ASP A 798 -77.11 84.52 18.34
C ASP A 798 -76.08 85.65 18.14
N ASP A 799 -74.78 85.34 18.11
CA ASP A 799 -73.72 86.34 17.91
C ASP A 799 -73.45 86.59 16.41
N ALA A 800 -74.05 87.66 15.89
CA ALA A 800 -73.85 88.13 14.51
C ALA A 800 -72.43 88.67 14.24
N ALA A 801 -71.67 89.05 15.27
CA ALA A 801 -70.31 89.57 15.12
C ALA A 801 -69.25 88.46 14.98
N ALA A 802 -69.59 87.20 15.27
CA ALA A 802 -68.75 86.02 15.11
C ALA A 802 -68.52 85.61 13.64
N THR A 803 -67.85 86.49 12.88
CA THR A 803 -67.58 86.36 11.43
C THR A 803 -66.12 86.05 11.10
N ASN A 804 -65.22 86.07 12.09
CA ASN A 804 -63.82 85.69 11.93
C ASN A 804 -63.30 84.87 13.13
N VAL A 805 -62.23 84.10 12.90
CA VAL A 805 -61.64 83.18 13.90
C VAL A 805 -61.14 83.92 15.13
N GLU A 806 -60.53 85.10 14.97
CA GLU A 806 -60.00 85.87 16.10
C GLU A 806 -61.12 86.29 17.05
N TYR A 807 -62.26 86.78 16.53
CA TYR A 807 -63.42 87.15 17.32
C TYR A 807 -64.01 85.94 18.06
N ILE A 808 -64.13 84.80 17.37
CA ILE A 808 -64.63 83.56 17.98
C ILE A 808 -63.71 83.15 19.14
N ALA A 809 -62.40 83.13 18.91
CA ALA A 809 -61.43 82.72 19.91
C ALA A 809 -61.32 83.71 21.09
N GLN A 810 -61.35 85.03 20.86
CA GLN A 810 -61.05 86.02 21.90
C GLN A 810 -62.29 86.58 22.61
N LYS A 811 -63.48 86.46 22.01
CA LYS A 811 -64.72 87.03 22.56
C LYS A 811 -65.80 85.98 22.78
N LEU A 812 -66.12 85.19 21.75
CA LEU A 812 -67.23 84.24 21.85
C LEU A 812 -66.91 83.07 22.78
N VAL A 813 -65.79 82.39 22.57
CA VAL A 813 -65.41 81.20 23.36
C VAL A 813 -65.24 81.53 24.85
N PRO A 814 -64.53 82.60 25.26
CA PRO A 814 -64.45 82.97 26.67
C PRO A 814 -65.82 83.20 27.33
N ASN A 815 -66.75 83.87 26.64
CA ASN A 815 -68.12 84.08 27.12
C ASN A 815 -68.90 82.76 27.22
N VAL A 816 -68.75 81.87 26.23
CA VAL A 816 -69.36 80.53 26.26
C VAL A 816 -68.83 79.71 27.45
N ILE A 817 -67.53 79.81 27.75
CA ILE A 817 -66.90 79.12 28.89
C ILE A 817 -67.44 79.67 30.21
N GLU A 818 -67.57 80.99 30.36
CA GLU A 818 -68.16 81.61 31.54
C GLU A 818 -69.60 81.10 31.76
N LYS A 819 -70.43 81.14 30.72
CA LYS A 819 -71.80 80.59 30.76
C LYS A 819 -71.85 79.08 31.05
N TYR A 820 -70.87 78.33 30.56
CA TYR A 820 -70.77 76.90 30.86
C TYR A 820 -70.48 76.66 32.33
N TYR A 821 -69.52 77.38 32.92
CA TYR A 821 -69.21 77.25 34.34
C TYR A 821 -70.36 77.75 35.23
N ASP A 822 -71.04 78.83 34.85
CA ASP A 822 -72.27 79.28 35.53
C ASP A 822 -73.36 78.21 35.50
N ALA A 823 -73.56 77.56 34.34
CA ALA A 823 -74.49 76.45 34.21
C ALA A 823 -74.06 75.26 35.10
N CYS A 824 -72.77 74.89 35.11
CA CYS A 824 -72.25 73.84 35.98
C CYS A 824 -72.42 74.15 37.47
N GLU A 825 -72.23 75.41 37.90
CA GLU A 825 -72.50 75.83 39.28
C GLU A 825 -73.99 75.74 39.63
N SER A 826 -74.87 76.07 38.68
CA SER A 826 -76.32 75.96 38.87
C SER A 826 -76.80 74.52 39.10
N PHE A 827 -76.06 73.51 38.60
CA PHE A 827 -76.33 72.09 38.84
C PHE A 827 -75.66 71.53 40.12
N LYS A 828 -74.78 72.28 40.78
CA LYS A 828 -74.16 71.89 42.07
C LYS A 828 -75.00 72.30 43.29
N LYS A 829 -75.98 73.20 43.11
CA LYS A 829 -77.04 73.51 44.08
C LYS A 829 -78.21 72.58 43.86
#